data_AF-A0A419XAJ8-F1
#
_entry.id   AF-A0A419XAJ8-F1
#
_cell.length_a   1.000
_cell.length_b   1.000
_cell.length_c   1.000
_cell.angle_alpha   90.00
_cell.angle_beta   90.00
_cell.angle_gamma   90.00
#
_symmetry.space_group_name_H-M   'P 1'
#
loop_
_entity.id
_entity.type
_entity.pdbx_description
1 polymer ?
#
loop_
_entity_poly.entity_id
_entity_poly.type
_entity_poly.pdbx_seq_one_letter_code
_entity_poly.pdbx_strand_id
1 'polypeptide(L)'
;MTLPKINIFDKTTPRWIVFVIDLAISLVSITAAYLLRFNFNLEEIHLNAAKVIIPLFVLLRALTFLYGGTYAGIVRYTSSKDAERIFVVVSIGSAVFTLFNLLSYVARDGVFIVPFSILIIEYIAVVFLMTSSRIIFKAIYYRYLTRSKIRENILIYGSDEFGIMAKHALDSGSEVNSSIVAFIDHNNKKVGSKLEDVKIYSTSDLQDLIERKEVDKVIIAKKDLSHTQKSEVVEKCLEFNVKVWEVPKFESWVNGELSVKQIRAIKIEDLLERDPIHLDWDQINEQVNGKTVLVTGAAGSIGSEMVRQVARFSPKCIVLFDQAESPLYDIELSLKEELSFFNAEIVIGDVRDKERTQRMFDVYKPNLVYHAAAYKHVPMMENNPSEAIKTNVLGTKNIADLSLEYGVERFVMVSTDKAVNPTNVMGASKRIAEIYTQSLNYPGCPTHFITTRFGNVLGSNGSVIPRFKAQIDKGGPITVTHPEITRYFMTIPEACQLVMQAGAIGSGGKIFIFDMGRSVKIADLAYKMIKLSGLKLGEDIQVQFTGLRPGEKLYEELLNVKENTIPTKHPRIMVAKVREYELAEVQLLIEQFYELLETNDNFKIVAHMKAIVPEFKSMNSIYEQLDKRFVSKSKLVGEQSVSEEIKEMLS
;
A
#
# COMPACT_ATOMS: atom_id res chain seq x y z
N MET A 1 -9.98 -59.21 -4.34
CA MET A 1 -10.96 -58.28 -3.73
C MET A 1 -10.23 -57.54 -2.60
N THR A 2 -9.59 -56.43 -2.94
CA THR A 2 -8.77 -55.63 -2.02
C THR A 2 -9.69 -54.74 -1.19
N LEU A 3 -9.72 -54.94 0.13
CA LEU A 3 -10.40 -54.04 1.07
C LEU A 3 -9.85 -52.62 0.87
N PRO A 4 -10.70 -51.59 0.71
CA PRO A 4 -10.22 -50.23 0.58
C PRO A 4 -9.54 -49.83 1.89
N LYS A 5 -8.30 -49.31 1.81
CA LYS A 5 -7.67 -48.58 2.91
C LYS A 5 -8.54 -47.37 3.21
N ILE A 6 -9.42 -47.50 4.21
CA ILE A 6 -10.23 -46.40 4.71
C ILE A 6 -9.24 -45.43 5.39
N ASN A 7 -8.83 -44.39 4.67
CA ASN A 7 -8.05 -43.31 5.26
C ASN A 7 -9.01 -42.45 6.10
N ILE A 8 -9.18 -42.83 7.38
CA ILE A 8 -10.15 -42.24 8.33
C ILE A 8 -9.92 -40.73 8.54
N PHE A 9 -8.75 -40.21 8.14
CA PHE A 9 -8.30 -38.86 8.44
C PHE A 9 -8.46 -37.84 7.30
N ASP A 10 -8.69 -38.26 6.05
CA ASP A 10 -8.81 -37.35 4.90
C ASP A 10 -10.25 -36.98 4.52
N LYS A 11 -11.23 -37.82 4.87
CA LYS A 11 -12.66 -37.58 4.61
C LYS A 11 -13.42 -37.38 5.91
N THR A 12 -14.48 -36.56 5.88
CA THR A 12 -15.42 -36.42 7.00
C THR A 12 -15.76 -37.80 7.56
N THR A 13 -15.56 -38.03 8.86
CA THR A 13 -15.84 -39.31 9.50
C THR A 13 -17.25 -39.77 9.09
N PRO A 14 -17.38 -40.94 8.42
CA PRO A 14 -18.67 -41.40 7.96
C PRO A 14 -19.69 -41.44 9.10
N ARG A 15 -20.89 -40.90 8.83
CA ARG A 15 -22.00 -40.81 9.80
C ARG A 15 -22.31 -42.14 10.48
N TRP A 16 -22.19 -43.25 9.75
CA TRP A 16 -22.42 -44.59 10.30
C TRP A 16 -21.37 -45.00 11.33
N ILE A 17 -20.10 -44.57 11.22
CA ILE A 17 -19.05 -44.87 12.21
C ILE A 17 -19.39 -44.16 13.53
N VAL A 18 -19.79 -42.89 13.44
CA VAL A 18 -20.18 -42.08 14.60
C VAL A 18 -21.38 -42.72 15.32
N PHE A 19 -22.37 -43.17 14.55
CA PHE A 19 -23.53 -43.87 15.07
C PHE A 19 -23.18 -45.19 15.76
N VAL A 20 -22.26 -46.00 15.19
CA VAL A 20 -21.79 -47.24 15.79
C VAL A 20 -21.04 -46.99 17.10
N ILE A 21 -20.21 -45.93 17.16
CA ILE A 21 -19.52 -45.54 18.40
C ILE A 21 -20.53 -45.12 19.47
N ASP A 22 -21.52 -44.31 19.11
CA ASP A 22 -22.56 -43.85 20.05
C ASP A 22 -23.36 -45.04 20.62
N LEU A 23 -23.69 -46.03 19.77
CA LEU A 23 -24.33 -47.28 20.21
C LEU A 23 -23.45 -48.13 21.10
N ALA A 24 -22.16 -48.25 20.78
CA ALA A 24 -21.21 -48.97 21.62
C ALA A 24 -21.08 -48.30 23.00
N ILE A 25 -21.02 -46.97 23.04
CA ILE A 25 -21.02 -46.21 24.30
C ILE A 25 -22.29 -46.48 25.10
N SER A 26 -23.47 -46.50 24.45
CA SER A 26 -24.72 -46.82 25.14
C SER A 26 -24.73 -48.25 25.71
N LEU A 27 -24.26 -49.24 24.95
CA LEU A 27 -24.14 -50.62 25.41
C LEU A 27 -23.18 -50.76 26.61
N VAL A 28 -22.04 -50.07 26.55
CA VAL A 28 -21.08 -50.03 27.66
C VAL A 28 -21.70 -49.33 28.87
N SER A 29 -22.43 -48.23 28.67
CA SER A 29 -23.06 -47.46 29.74
C SER A 29 -24.12 -48.27 30.49
N ILE A 30 -25.01 -48.97 29.78
CA ILE A 30 -26.04 -49.80 30.44
C ILE A 30 -25.41 -51.00 31.15
N THR A 31 -24.40 -51.64 30.55
CA THR A 31 -23.70 -52.77 31.19
C THR A 31 -22.97 -52.32 32.46
N ALA A 32 -22.28 -51.18 32.40
CA ALA A 32 -21.63 -50.58 33.56
C ALA A 32 -22.65 -50.19 34.64
N ALA A 33 -23.82 -49.66 34.26
CA ALA A 33 -24.88 -49.31 35.21
C ALA A 33 -25.41 -50.54 35.96
N TYR A 34 -25.56 -51.69 35.29
CA TYR A 34 -25.90 -52.95 35.94
C TYR A 34 -24.80 -53.40 36.91
N LEU A 35 -23.54 -53.42 36.46
CA LEU A 35 -22.42 -53.85 37.32
C LEU A 35 -22.29 -52.95 38.56
N LEU A 36 -22.36 -51.63 38.39
CA LEU A 36 -22.27 -50.67 39.50
C LEU A 36 -23.45 -50.80 40.47
N ARG A 37 -24.67 -51.02 39.95
CA ARG A 37 -25.85 -51.14 40.81
C ARG A 37 -25.82 -52.37 41.73
N PHE A 38 -25.22 -53.45 41.26
CA PHE A 38 -25.11 -54.70 42.00
C PHE A 38 -23.70 -54.90 42.59
N ASN A 39 -22.90 -53.82 42.74
CA ASN A 39 -21.55 -53.86 43.31
C ASN A 39 -20.65 -54.96 42.70
N PHE A 40 -20.76 -55.19 41.39
CA PHE A 40 -20.07 -56.24 40.63
C PHE A 40 -20.40 -57.68 41.06
N ASN A 41 -21.43 -57.88 41.89
CA ASN A 41 -21.94 -59.20 42.25
C ASN A 41 -22.83 -59.75 41.12
N LEU A 42 -22.27 -60.66 40.32
CA LEU A 42 -22.97 -61.25 39.16
C LEU A 42 -24.12 -62.18 39.56
N GLU A 43 -24.15 -62.69 40.79
CA GLU A 43 -25.20 -63.61 41.27
C GLU A 43 -26.52 -62.89 41.56
N GLU A 44 -26.46 -61.61 41.93
CA GLU A 44 -27.65 -60.76 42.16
C GLU A 44 -28.25 -60.22 40.84
N ILE A 45 -27.51 -60.34 39.74
CA ILE A 45 -28.00 -59.96 38.42
C ILE A 45 -28.87 -61.10 37.90
N HIS A 46 -30.17 -60.86 37.73
CA HIS A 46 -31.04 -61.78 36.99
C HIS A 46 -30.64 -61.81 35.51
N LEU A 47 -29.63 -62.61 35.17
CA LEU A 47 -28.99 -62.67 33.85
C LEU A 47 -29.98 -62.94 32.71
N ASN A 48 -31.03 -63.71 32.97
CA ASN A 48 -32.08 -63.98 31.97
C ASN A 48 -32.91 -62.72 31.65
N ALA A 49 -33.17 -61.87 32.62
CA ALA A 49 -33.85 -60.58 32.38
C ALA A 49 -32.91 -59.60 31.69
N ALA A 50 -31.65 -59.50 32.13
CA ALA A 50 -30.65 -58.62 31.52
C ALA A 50 -30.39 -58.93 30.04
N LYS A 51 -30.39 -60.21 29.65
CA LYS A 51 -30.25 -60.66 28.25
C LYS A 51 -31.36 -60.14 27.32
N VAL A 52 -32.54 -59.86 27.85
CA VAL A 52 -33.67 -59.32 27.07
C VAL A 52 -33.71 -57.79 27.17
N ILE A 53 -33.48 -57.25 28.36
CA ILE A 53 -33.59 -55.82 28.64
C ILE A 53 -32.48 -55.01 27.97
N ILE A 54 -31.22 -55.48 28.01
CA ILE A 54 -30.09 -54.73 27.44
C ILE A 54 -30.25 -54.54 25.92
N PRO A 55 -30.55 -55.58 25.12
CA PRO A 55 -30.80 -55.39 23.69
C PRO A 55 -32.00 -54.48 23.41
N LEU A 56 -33.09 -54.60 24.17
CA LEU A 56 -34.26 -53.73 24.02
C LEU A 56 -33.92 -52.26 24.32
N PHE A 57 -33.12 -52.03 25.36
CA PHE A 57 -32.64 -50.70 25.73
C PHE A 57 -31.77 -50.09 24.63
N VAL A 58 -30.79 -50.86 24.13
CA VAL A 58 -29.91 -50.43 23.04
C VAL A 58 -30.70 -50.19 21.75
N LEU A 59 -31.73 -50.99 21.47
CA LEU A 59 -32.62 -50.78 20.33
C LEU A 59 -33.39 -49.45 20.45
N LEU A 60 -33.93 -49.14 21.63
CA LEU A 60 -34.58 -47.86 21.86
C LEU A 60 -33.59 -46.69 21.70
N ARG A 61 -32.37 -46.84 22.23
CA ARG A 61 -31.28 -45.86 22.04
C ARG A 61 -30.96 -45.67 20.57
N ALA A 62 -30.85 -46.74 19.79
CA ALA A 62 -30.66 -46.67 18.34
C ALA A 62 -31.76 -45.84 17.66
N LEU A 63 -33.02 -46.08 17.99
CA LEU A 63 -34.16 -45.33 17.44
C LEU A 63 -34.09 -43.84 17.82
N THR A 64 -33.80 -43.53 19.08
CA THR A 64 -33.71 -42.14 19.55
C THR A 64 -32.51 -41.40 18.95
N PHE A 65 -31.37 -42.07 18.78
CA PHE A 65 -30.19 -41.51 18.11
C PHE A 65 -30.43 -41.28 16.62
N LEU A 66 -31.15 -42.20 15.94
CA LEU A 66 -31.57 -42.06 14.55
C LEU A 66 -32.49 -40.86 14.36
N TYR A 67 -33.52 -40.74 15.19
CA TYR A 67 -34.48 -39.63 15.12
C TYR A 67 -33.85 -38.28 15.51
N GLY A 68 -33.03 -38.28 16.56
CA GLY A 68 -32.39 -37.10 17.12
C GLY A 68 -31.13 -36.63 16.38
N GLY A 69 -30.61 -37.42 15.45
CA GLY A 69 -29.48 -37.04 14.60
C GLY A 69 -28.17 -36.76 15.37
N THR A 70 -27.86 -37.53 16.42
CA THR A 70 -26.60 -37.38 17.21
C THR A 70 -25.34 -37.61 16.37
N TYR A 71 -25.49 -38.38 15.29
CA TYR A 71 -24.44 -38.73 14.32
C TYR A 71 -24.36 -37.77 13.13
N ALA A 72 -25.32 -36.84 13.00
CA ALA A 72 -25.40 -35.96 11.83
C ALA A 72 -24.36 -34.82 11.87
N GLY A 73 -23.86 -34.49 13.06
CA GLY A 73 -22.81 -33.48 13.27
C GLY A 73 -21.47 -33.93 12.69
N ILE A 74 -20.72 -32.97 12.14
CA ILE A 74 -19.35 -33.21 11.68
C ILE A 74 -18.44 -33.20 12.91
N VAL A 75 -17.98 -34.38 13.37
CA VAL A 75 -17.25 -34.54 14.65
C VAL A 75 -16.02 -33.62 14.77
N ARG A 76 -15.32 -33.31 13.67
CA ARG A 76 -14.19 -32.36 13.69
C ARG A 76 -14.58 -30.91 14.03
N TYR A 77 -15.84 -30.54 13.83
CA TYR A 77 -16.39 -29.22 14.18
C TYR A 77 -17.31 -29.28 15.39
N THR A 78 -17.13 -30.28 16.28
CA THR A 78 -17.91 -30.39 17.51
C THR A 78 -17.93 -29.04 18.24
N SER A 79 -19.14 -28.54 18.46
CA SER A 79 -19.45 -27.27 19.10
C SER A 79 -20.32 -27.48 20.34
N SER A 80 -20.60 -26.41 21.10
CA SER A 80 -21.53 -26.45 22.23
C SER A 80 -22.92 -26.98 21.83
N LYS A 81 -23.34 -26.78 20.57
CA LYS A 81 -24.62 -27.27 20.03
C LYS A 81 -24.67 -28.80 19.90
N ASP A 82 -23.53 -29.47 19.72
CA ASP A 82 -23.48 -30.93 19.65
C ASP A 82 -23.68 -31.56 21.03
N ALA A 83 -23.11 -30.96 22.07
CA ALA A 83 -23.34 -31.37 23.46
C ALA A 83 -24.81 -31.16 23.85
N GLU A 84 -25.42 -30.03 23.48
CA GLU A 84 -26.85 -29.76 23.67
C GLU A 84 -27.72 -30.80 22.96
N ARG A 85 -27.40 -31.14 21.70
CA ARG A 85 -28.12 -32.18 20.96
C ARG A 85 -28.02 -33.54 21.66
N ILE A 86 -26.83 -33.95 22.07
CA ILE A 86 -26.63 -35.20 22.82
C ILE A 86 -27.51 -35.20 24.07
N PHE A 87 -27.46 -34.13 24.85
CA PHE A 87 -28.24 -33.98 26.07
C PHE A 87 -29.75 -34.11 25.83
N VAL A 88 -30.30 -33.39 24.84
CA VAL A 88 -31.73 -33.42 24.51
C VAL A 88 -32.16 -34.80 24.03
N VAL A 89 -31.43 -35.40 23.09
CA VAL A 89 -31.79 -36.70 22.52
C VAL A 89 -31.71 -37.81 23.56
N VAL A 90 -30.66 -37.81 24.38
CA VAL A 90 -30.51 -38.79 25.46
C VAL A 90 -31.60 -38.59 26.51
N SER A 91 -31.97 -37.34 26.84
CA SER A 91 -33.04 -37.03 27.80
C SER A 91 -34.40 -37.55 27.32
N ILE A 92 -34.75 -37.30 26.06
CA ILE A 92 -36.01 -37.80 25.46
C ILE A 92 -36.04 -39.34 25.50
N GLY A 93 -34.96 -40.01 25.08
CA GLY A 93 -34.90 -41.47 25.13
C GLY A 93 -35.01 -42.04 26.54
N SER A 94 -34.40 -41.38 27.52
CA SER A 94 -34.45 -41.79 28.93
C SER A 94 -35.84 -41.56 29.55
N ALA A 95 -36.51 -40.47 29.17
CA ALA A 95 -37.89 -40.20 29.58
C ALA A 95 -38.87 -41.25 29.02
N VAL A 96 -38.71 -41.64 27.75
CA VAL A 96 -39.51 -42.73 27.13
C VAL A 96 -39.28 -44.05 27.86
N PHE A 97 -38.03 -44.40 28.17
CA PHE A 97 -37.74 -45.64 28.88
C PHE A 97 -38.27 -45.60 30.33
N THR A 98 -38.18 -44.45 31.00
CA THR A 98 -38.74 -44.23 32.33
C THR A 98 -40.25 -44.38 32.34
N LEU A 99 -40.95 -43.82 31.36
CA LEU A 99 -42.40 -43.98 31.19
C LEU A 99 -42.77 -45.46 30.96
N PHE A 100 -42.02 -46.17 30.13
CA PHE A 100 -42.24 -47.60 29.91
C PHE A 100 -42.03 -48.42 31.20
N ASN A 101 -41.02 -48.05 32.00
CA ASN A 101 -40.75 -48.67 33.30
C ASN A 101 -41.88 -48.42 34.31
N LEU A 102 -42.46 -47.21 34.32
CA LEU A 102 -43.62 -46.84 35.16
C LEU A 102 -44.90 -47.57 34.72
N LEU A 103 -45.17 -47.65 33.41
CA LEU A 103 -46.32 -48.38 32.88
C LEU A 103 -46.24 -49.88 33.21
N SER A 104 -45.04 -50.46 33.15
CA SER A 104 -44.83 -51.86 33.57
C SER A 104 -45.05 -52.07 35.06
N TYR A 105 -44.70 -51.10 35.91
CA TYR A 105 -44.96 -51.18 37.34
C TYR A 105 -46.46 -51.29 37.65
N VAL A 106 -47.28 -50.49 36.95
CA VAL A 106 -48.74 -50.52 37.06
C VAL A 106 -49.31 -51.82 36.47
N ALA A 107 -48.77 -52.30 35.34
CA ALA A 107 -49.28 -53.48 34.65
C ALA A 107 -48.86 -54.83 35.26
N ARG A 108 -47.82 -54.86 36.10
CA ARG A 108 -47.25 -56.08 36.69
C ARG A 108 -47.26 -56.08 38.23
N ASP A 109 -48.31 -55.50 38.83
CA ASP A 109 -48.52 -55.49 40.28
C ASP A 109 -47.28 -55.08 41.10
N GLY A 110 -46.67 -53.95 40.74
CA GLY A 110 -45.60 -53.34 41.53
C GLY A 110 -44.17 -53.75 41.17
N VAL A 111 -43.96 -54.42 40.03
CA VAL A 111 -42.62 -54.84 39.58
C VAL A 111 -42.08 -53.93 38.46
N PHE A 112 -41.00 -53.19 38.75
CA PHE A 112 -40.25 -52.44 37.75
C PHE A 112 -39.46 -53.38 36.82
N ILE A 113 -39.32 -53.02 35.54
CA ILE A 113 -38.48 -53.76 34.58
C ILE A 113 -37.01 -53.59 34.97
N VAL A 114 -36.63 -52.36 35.32
CA VAL A 114 -35.27 -51.99 35.69
C VAL A 114 -35.30 -51.03 36.88
N PRO A 115 -34.45 -51.20 37.91
CA PRO A 115 -34.33 -50.22 38.98
C PRO A 115 -33.99 -48.81 38.45
N PHE A 116 -34.65 -47.77 38.97
CA PHE A 116 -34.40 -46.37 38.58
C PHE A 116 -32.94 -45.94 38.69
N SER A 117 -32.23 -46.49 39.67
CA SER A 117 -30.79 -46.27 39.84
C SER A 117 -29.99 -46.66 38.60
N ILE A 118 -30.35 -47.75 37.89
CA ILE A 118 -29.66 -48.16 36.65
C ILE A 118 -29.93 -47.13 35.55
N LEU A 119 -31.16 -46.63 35.44
CA LEU A 119 -31.51 -45.60 34.45
C LEU A 119 -30.77 -44.29 34.69
N ILE A 120 -30.62 -43.88 35.96
CA ILE A 120 -29.88 -42.65 36.32
C ILE A 120 -28.38 -42.83 36.07
N ILE A 121 -27.79 -43.96 36.48
CA ILE A 121 -26.36 -44.24 36.27
C ILE A 121 -26.06 -44.32 34.77
N GLU A 122 -26.89 -45.02 33.98
CA GLU A 122 -26.72 -45.10 32.53
C GLU A 122 -26.86 -43.73 31.87
N TYR A 123 -27.85 -42.92 32.27
CA TYR A 123 -28.06 -41.58 31.73
C TYR A 123 -26.82 -40.70 31.91
N ILE A 124 -26.27 -40.66 33.12
CA ILE A 124 -25.07 -39.87 33.41
C ILE A 124 -23.88 -40.41 32.61
N ALA A 125 -23.69 -41.73 32.57
CA ALA A 125 -22.58 -42.36 31.87
C ALA A 125 -22.63 -42.09 30.37
N VAL A 126 -23.79 -42.23 29.72
CA VAL A 126 -23.90 -42.08 28.27
C VAL A 126 -23.71 -40.62 27.83
N VAL A 127 -24.29 -39.64 28.55
CA VAL A 127 -24.07 -38.21 28.27
C VAL A 127 -22.60 -37.85 28.42
N PHE A 128 -21.97 -38.30 29.51
CA PHE A 128 -20.56 -38.03 29.78
C PHE A 128 -19.63 -38.66 28.74
N LEU A 129 -19.80 -39.95 28.45
CA LEU A 129 -18.94 -40.68 27.51
C LEU A 129 -19.11 -40.20 26.07
N MET A 130 -20.35 -39.94 25.61
CA MET A 130 -20.58 -39.39 24.28
C MET A 130 -19.95 -38.00 24.13
N THR A 131 -20.16 -37.10 25.08
CA THR A 131 -19.57 -35.75 25.04
C THR A 131 -18.03 -35.81 25.07
N SER A 132 -17.47 -36.63 25.97
CA SER A 132 -16.02 -36.83 26.08
C SER A 132 -15.42 -37.40 24.79
N SER A 133 -16.09 -38.37 24.15
CA SER A 133 -15.63 -38.96 22.89
C SER A 133 -15.47 -37.92 21.78
N ARG A 134 -16.38 -36.94 21.70
CA ARG A 134 -16.35 -35.87 20.70
C ARG A 134 -15.20 -34.89 20.95
N ILE A 135 -14.97 -34.53 22.21
CA ILE A 135 -13.88 -33.63 22.62
C ILE A 135 -12.52 -34.30 22.34
N ILE A 136 -12.36 -35.57 22.72
CA ILE A 136 -11.13 -36.34 22.47
C ILE A 136 -10.86 -36.44 20.97
N PHE A 137 -11.88 -36.78 20.16
CA PHE A 137 -11.71 -36.89 18.71
C PHE A 137 -11.32 -35.54 18.09
N LYS A 138 -11.95 -34.44 18.51
CA LYS A 138 -11.58 -33.08 18.09
C LYS A 138 -10.13 -32.75 18.45
N ALA A 139 -9.69 -33.06 19.67
CA ALA A 139 -8.33 -32.83 20.12
C ALA A 139 -7.29 -33.64 19.33
N ILE A 140 -7.56 -34.92 19.06
CA ILE A 140 -6.70 -35.80 18.25
C ILE A 140 -6.62 -35.28 16.82
N TYR A 141 -7.75 -34.93 16.21
CA TYR A 141 -7.81 -34.40 14.84
C TYR A 141 -7.02 -33.09 14.70
N TYR A 142 -7.20 -32.16 15.66
CA TYR A 142 -6.45 -30.90 15.68
C TYR A 142 -4.95 -31.14 15.78
N ARG A 143 -4.50 -32.06 16.64
CA ARG A 143 -3.09 -32.36 16.84
C ARG A 143 -2.44 -33.04 15.62
N TYR A 144 -3.18 -33.84 14.87
CA TYR A 144 -2.67 -34.55 13.68
C TYR A 144 -2.59 -33.65 12.43
N LEU A 145 -3.59 -32.80 12.15
CA LEU A 145 -3.55 -31.92 10.97
C LEU A 145 -2.59 -30.75 11.12
N THR A 146 -2.35 -30.27 12.34
CA THR A 146 -1.41 -29.16 12.55
C THR A 146 0.04 -29.56 12.26
N ARG A 147 0.37 -30.86 12.25
CA ARG A 147 1.67 -31.37 11.79
C ARG A 147 1.91 -31.25 10.28
N SER A 148 0.86 -31.05 9.48
CA SER A 148 0.94 -31.03 8.01
C SER A 148 1.13 -29.63 7.41
N LYS A 149 1.13 -28.55 8.20
CA LYS A 149 1.52 -27.23 7.67
C LYS A 149 3.03 -27.20 7.52
N ILE A 150 3.51 -26.97 6.28
CA ILE A 150 4.92 -26.69 5.97
C ILE A 150 5.44 -25.66 6.98
N ARG A 151 6.55 -25.98 7.65
CA ARG A 151 7.15 -25.10 8.66
C ARG A 151 8.02 -24.10 7.92
N GLU A 152 7.63 -22.82 7.88
CA GLU A 152 8.42 -21.78 7.22
C GLU A 152 9.66 -21.46 8.08
N ASN A 153 10.85 -21.61 7.51
CA ASN A 153 12.11 -21.22 8.16
C ASN A 153 12.32 -19.71 8.01
N ILE A 154 12.30 -19.02 9.14
CA ILE A 154 12.40 -17.56 9.23
C ILE A 154 13.76 -17.16 9.79
N LEU A 155 14.41 -16.24 9.09
CA LEU A 155 15.58 -15.55 9.58
C LEU A 155 15.20 -14.13 9.99
N ILE A 156 15.66 -13.68 11.17
CA ILE A 156 15.41 -12.31 11.64
C ILE A 156 16.69 -11.49 11.47
N TYR A 157 16.62 -10.42 10.69
CA TYR A 157 17.70 -9.47 10.51
C TYR A 157 17.56 -8.33 11.54
N GLY A 158 18.39 -8.37 12.58
CA GLY A 158 18.33 -7.52 13.76
C GLY A 158 18.33 -8.35 15.05
N SER A 159 19.33 -8.13 15.92
CA SER A 159 19.44 -8.79 17.23
C SER A 159 19.24 -7.81 18.42
N ASP A 160 18.51 -6.73 18.15
CA ASP A 160 18.11 -5.74 19.15
C ASP A 160 16.68 -6.03 19.66
N GLU A 161 16.11 -5.07 20.39
CA GLU A 161 14.77 -5.19 20.97
C GLU A 161 13.70 -5.45 19.90
N PHE A 162 13.82 -4.85 18.71
CA PHE A 162 12.91 -5.08 17.59
C PHE A 162 12.98 -6.53 17.09
N GLY A 163 14.18 -7.11 17.03
CA GLY A 163 14.37 -8.52 16.69
C GLY A 163 13.70 -9.47 17.70
N ILE A 164 13.81 -9.18 18.99
CA ILE A 164 13.16 -9.96 20.06
C ILE A 164 11.64 -9.84 19.96
N MET A 165 11.12 -8.62 19.78
CA MET A 165 9.69 -8.36 19.62
C MET A 165 9.12 -9.07 18.39
N ALA A 166 9.86 -9.07 17.27
CA ALA A 166 9.49 -9.82 16.07
C ALA A 166 9.42 -11.33 16.36
N LYS A 167 10.40 -11.88 17.08
CA LYS A 167 10.39 -13.28 17.51
C LYS A 167 9.17 -13.61 18.37
N HIS A 168 8.89 -12.81 19.39
CA HIS A 168 7.75 -13.03 20.28
C HIS A 168 6.42 -12.95 19.54
N ALA A 169 6.27 -11.97 18.63
CA ALA A 169 5.09 -11.87 17.77
C ALA A 169 4.90 -13.17 16.99
N LEU A 170 5.94 -13.66 16.30
CA LEU A 170 5.88 -14.89 15.49
C LEU A 170 5.61 -16.15 16.33
N ASP A 171 6.24 -16.28 17.50
CA ASP A 171 6.05 -17.41 18.42
C ASP A 171 4.62 -17.44 18.98
N SER A 172 3.99 -16.28 19.20
CA SER A 172 2.61 -16.16 19.71
C SER A 172 1.53 -16.37 18.63
N GLY A 173 1.90 -16.26 17.34
CA GLY A 173 0.98 -16.38 16.21
C GLY A 173 0.53 -17.82 15.95
N SER A 174 -0.55 -18.28 16.59
CA SER A 174 -1.05 -19.66 16.49
C SER A 174 -1.44 -20.15 15.09
N GLU A 175 -1.51 -19.26 14.08
CA GLU A 175 -1.92 -19.59 12.71
C GLU A 175 -0.76 -19.98 11.78
N VAL A 176 0.48 -19.58 12.10
CA VAL A 176 1.66 -19.74 11.23
C VAL A 176 2.62 -20.76 11.86
N ASN A 177 2.86 -21.88 11.17
CA ASN A 177 3.88 -22.83 11.60
C ASN A 177 5.25 -22.30 11.17
N SER A 178 5.86 -21.43 11.97
CA SER A 178 7.17 -20.84 11.67
C SER A 178 8.27 -21.40 12.56
N SER A 179 9.49 -21.46 12.03
CA SER A 179 10.70 -21.77 12.80
C SER A 179 11.68 -20.63 12.66
N ILE A 180 12.03 -19.97 13.75
CA ILE A 180 13.08 -18.95 13.72
C ILE A 180 14.42 -19.67 13.76
N VAL A 181 15.17 -19.64 12.64
CA VAL A 181 16.39 -20.45 12.47
C VAL A 181 17.67 -19.72 12.86
N ALA A 182 17.68 -18.39 12.76
CA ALA A 182 18.85 -17.54 13.03
C ALA A 182 18.45 -16.08 13.23
N PHE A 183 19.27 -15.36 14.01
CA PHE A 183 19.37 -13.91 13.97
C PHE A 183 20.59 -13.51 13.15
N ILE A 184 20.49 -12.41 12.40
CA ILE A 184 21.65 -11.77 11.73
C ILE A 184 21.84 -10.36 12.29
N ASP A 185 23.09 -10.00 12.57
CA ASP A 185 23.46 -8.62 12.92
C ASP A 185 24.81 -8.24 12.30
N HIS A 186 25.05 -6.94 12.18
CA HIS A 186 26.35 -6.38 11.80
C HIS A 186 27.28 -6.20 13.01
N ASN A 187 26.74 -6.18 14.23
CA ASN A 187 27.55 -5.94 15.42
C ASN A 187 28.37 -7.17 15.83
N ASN A 188 29.65 -7.17 15.49
CA ASN A 188 30.62 -8.23 15.79
C ASN A 188 30.66 -8.66 17.27
N LYS A 189 30.24 -7.81 18.22
CA LYS A 189 30.22 -8.17 19.65
C LYS A 189 29.18 -9.22 20.02
N LYS A 190 28.07 -9.31 19.28
CA LYS A 190 26.97 -10.27 19.54
C LYS A 190 27.06 -11.53 18.68
N VAL A 191 27.87 -11.53 17.62
CA VAL A 191 28.03 -12.66 16.71
C VAL A 191 28.54 -13.89 17.44
N GLY A 192 27.92 -15.05 17.20
CA GLY A 192 28.25 -16.32 17.83
C GLY A 192 27.52 -16.60 19.15
N SER A 193 26.93 -15.59 19.79
CA SER A 193 26.09 -15.75 20.98
C SER A 193 24.67 -16.25 20.63
N LYS A 194 23.89 -16.61 21.65
CA LYS A 194 22.48 -16.99 21.50
C LYS A 194 21.57 -15.93 22.11
N LEU A 195 20.42 -15.72 21.46
CA LEU A 195 19.33 -14.87 21.92
C LEU A 195 18.05 -15.69 21.88
N GLU A 196 17.41 -15.91 23.03
CA GLU A 196 16.21 -16.76 23.15
C GLU A 196 16.39 -18.13 22.46
N ASP A 197 17.52 -18.79 22.77
CA ASP A 197 17.99 -20.07 22.20
C ASP A 197 18.33 -20.09 20.69
N VAL A 198 18.18 -18.97 19.98
CA VAL A 198 18.52 -18.83 18.56
C VAL A 198 19.90 -18.18 18.41
N LYS A 199 20.76 -18.71 17.53
CA LYS A 199 22.12 -18.19 17.34
C LYS A 199 22.13 -16.90 16.51
N ILE A 200 23.00 -15.96 16.89
CA ILE A 200 23.29 -14.73 16.14
C ILE A 200 24.48 -14.97 15.20
N TYR A 201 24.29 -14.64 13.93
CA TYR A 201 25.28 -14.73 12.87
C TYR A 201 25.65 -13.34 12.33
N SER A 202 26.75 -13.27 11.59
CA SER A 202 27.17 -12.06 10.90
C SER A 202 26.35 -11.86 9.62
N THR A 203 26.24 -10.62 9.16
CA THR A 203 25.63 -10.31 7.85
C THR A 203 26.40 -10.94 6.68
N SER A 204 27.70 -11.22 6.85
CA SER A 204 28.49 -11.99 5.87
C SER A 204 27.95 -13.40 5.65
N ASP A 205 27.32 -13.99 6.66
CA ASP A 205 26.88 -15.38 6.65
C ASP A 205 25.49 -15.54 6.02
N LEU A 206 24.84 -14.44 5.62
CA LEU A 206 23.46 -14.42 5.12
C LEU A 206 23.24 -15.40 3.97
N GLN A 207 24.13 -15.40 2.98
CA GLN A 207 24.03 -16.28 1.81
C GLN A 207 24.16 -17.76 2.21
N ASP A 208 25.22 -18.10 2.95
CA ASP A 208 25.45 -19.47 3.42
C ASP A 208 24.30 -19.98 4.29
N LEU A 209 23.68 -19.10 5.09
CA LEU A 209 22.55 -19.44 5.95
C LEU A 209 21.28 -19.68 5.14
N ILE A 210 21.00 -18.86 4.14
CA ILE A 210 19.83 -19.02 3.27
C ILE A 210 19.83 -20.43 2.67
N GLU A 211 20.96 -20.87 2.13
CA GLU A 211 21.10 -22.19 1.51
C GLU A 211 21.11 -23.32 2.55
N ARG A 212 21.96 -23.24 3.57
CA ARG A 212 22.15 -24.33 4.55
C ARG A 212 20.94 -24.56 5.46
N LYS A 213 20.15 -23.52 5.69
CA LYS A 213 18.99 -23.55 6.59
C LYS A 213 17.66 -23.54 5.84
N GLU A 214 17.69 -23.62 4.51
CA GLU A 214 16.49 -23.59 3.65
C GLU A 214 15.54 -22.46 4.08
N VAL A 215 16.06 -21.22 4.12
CA VAL A 215 15.32 -20.06 4.62
C VAL A 215 14.23 -19.66 3.62
N ASP A 216 12.97 -19.66 4.06
CA ASP A 216 11.83 -19.25 3.24
C ASP A 216 11.59 -17.72 3.30
N LYS A 217 11.90 -17.13 4.45
CA LYS A 217 11.56 -15.73 4.75
C LYS A 217 12.61 -15.04 5.61
N VAL A 218 12.96 -13.82 5.25
CA VAL A 218 13.77 -12.92 6.06
C VAL A 218 12.89 -11.77 6.56
N ILE A 219 12.92 -11.52 7.87
CA ILE A 219 12.22 -10.39 8.50
C ILE A 219 13.25 -9.36 8.95
N ILE A 220 13.21 -8.18 8.36
CA ILE A 220 14.02 -7.03 8.77
C ILE A 220 13.36 -6.39 10.01
N ALA A 221 14.04 -6.51 11.14
CA ALA A 221 13.60 -6.04 12.45
C ALA A 221 14.73 -5.23 13.11
N LYS A 222 15.15 -4.14 12.45
CA LYS A 222 16.21 -3.25 12.92
C LYS A 222 15.85 -1.81 12.58
N LYS A 223 15.91 -0.91 13.57
CA LYS A 223 15.50 0.50 13.42
C LYS A 223 16.49 1.34 12.60
N ASP A 224 17.79 1.18 12.88
CA ASP A 224 18.85 2.06 12.36
C ASP A 224 19.58 1.43 11.15
N LEU A 225 18.85 0.72 10.29
CA LEU A 225 19.43 0.17 9.07
C LEU A 225 19.46 1.26 8.00
N SER A 226 20.66 1.60 7.49
CA SER A 226 20.74 2.55 6.38
C SER A 226 20.03 2.00 5.14
N HIS A 227 19.50 2.87 4.30
CA HIS A 227 18.79 2.46 3.09
C HIS A 227 19.66 1.59 2.16
N THR A 228 20.96 1.90 2.08
CA THR A 228 21.95 1.11 1.32
C THR A 228 22.05 -0.31 1.86
N GLN A 229 22.22 -0.48 3.17
CA GLN A 229 22.30 -1.81 3.78
C GLN A 229 20.99 -2.58 3.63
N LYS A 230 19.85 -1.92 3.78
CA LYS A 230 18.53 -2.53 3.56
C LYS A 230 18.41 -3.06 2.13
N SER A 231 18.79 -2.24 1.15
CA SER A 231 18.77 -2.62 -0.27
C SER A 231 19.69 -3.81 -0.54
N GLU A 232 20.91 -3.82 -0.01
CA GLU A 232 21.86 -4.93 -0.16
C GLU A 232 21.34 -6.25 0.42
N VAL A 233 20.72 -6.21 1.61
CA VAL A 233 20.13 -7.41 2.24
C VAL A 233 18.96 -7.93 1.40
N VAL A 234 18.09 -7.03 0.94
CA VAL A 234 16.94 -7.39 0.11
C VAL A 234 17.39 -7.97 -1.23
N GLU A 235 18.36 -7.35 -1.90
CA GLU A 235 18.89 -7.83 -3.18
C GLU A 235 19.44 -9.25 -3.04
N LYS A 236 20.26 -9.52 -2.03
CA LYS A 236 20.75 -10.88 -1.73
C LYS A 236 19.59 -11.86 -1.51
N CYS A 237 18.58 -11.50 -0.72
CA CYS A 237 17.44 -12.39 -0.50
C CYS A 237 16.67 -12.69 -1.81
N LEU A 238 16.49 -11.68 -2.66
CA LEU A 238 15.80 -11.81 -3.95
C LEU A 238 16.62 -12.58 -5.00
N GLU A 239 17.93 -12.72 -4.86
CA GLU A 239 18.76 -13.61 -5.68
C GLU A 239 18.46 -15.09 -5.39
N PHE A 240 18.19 -15.42 -4.13
CA PHE A 240 17.87 -16.78 -3.68
C PHE A 240 16.35 -17.07 -3.62
N ASN A 241 15.50 -16.20 -4.19
CA ASN A 241 14.04 -16.29 -4.15
C ASN A 241 13.44 -16.34 -2.72
N VAL A 242 14.11 -15.72 -1.75
CA VAL A 242 13.66 -15.63 -0.36
C VAL A 242 12.76 -14.42 -0.19
N LYS A 243 11.61 -14.62 0.47
CA LYS A 243 10.66 -13.54 0.74
C LYS A 243 11.20 -12.59 1.79
N VAL A 244 11.13 -11.28 1.55
CA VAL A 244 11.58 -10.28 2.53
C VAL A 244 10.42 -9.49 3.10
N TRP A 245 10.34 -9.48 4.41
CA TRP A 245 9.32 -8.80 5.20
C TRP A 245 10.00 -7.84 6.16
N GLU A 246 9.26 -6.86 6.65
CA GLU A 246 9.76 -5.88 7.61
C GLU A 246 8.78 -5.66 8.75
N VAL A 247 9.34 -5.35 9.92
CA VAL A 247 8.61 -4.85 11.07
C VAL A 247 8.38 -3.35 10.86
N PRO A 248 7.14 -2.85 11.01
CA PRO A 248 6.85 -1.45 10.78
C PRO A 248 7.38 -0.58 11.94
N LYS A 249 7.45 0.74 11.73
CA LYS A 249 7.94 1.69 12.74
C LYS A 249 7.05 1.68 13.99
N PHE A 250 7.63 1.96 15.15
CA PHE A 250 6.96 1.84 16.46
C PHE A 250 5.67 2.67 16.54
N GLU A 251 5.61 3.83 15.89
CA GLU A 251 4.43 4.72 15.89
C GLU A 251 3.19 4.07 15.24
N SER A 252 3.38 3.00 14.46
CA SER A 252 2.30 2.26 13.80
C SER A 252 1.82 1.04 14.60
N TRP A 253 2.35 0.81 15.81
CA TRP A 253 2.03 -0.35 16.63
C TRP A 253 0.72 -0.16 17.37
N VAL A 254 -0.15 -1.17 17.36
CA VAL A 254 -1.46 -1.06 18.00
C VAL A 254 -1.28 -1.28 19.49
N ASN A 255 -1.71 -0.32 20.31
CA ASN A 255 -1.54 -0.35 21.78
C ASN A 255 -0.07 -0.49 22.24
N GLY A 256 0.90 -0.13 21.39
CA GLY A 256 2.33 -0.26 21.71
C GLY A 256 2.88 -1.69 21.58
N GLU A 257 2.09 -2.64 21.08
CA GLU A 257 2.52 -4.03 20.86
C GLU A 257 2.58 -4.38 19.36
N LEU A 258 3.58 -5.20 18.99
CA LEU A 258 3.74 -5.70 17.64
C LEU A 258 2.92 -6.97 17.41
N SER A 259 1.92 -6.90 16.55
CA SER A 259 1.16 -8.04 16.07
C SER A 259 1.79 -8.68 14.82
N VAL A 260 1.69 -10.01 14.67
CA VAL A 260 2.12 -10.73 13.45
C VAL A 260 1.50 -10.15 12.18
N LYS A 261 0.25 -9.65 12.26
CA LYS A 261 -0.46 -9.06 11.11
C LYS A 261 0.15 -7.73 10.65
N GLN A 262 0.97 -7.09 11.49
CA GLN A 262 1.62 -5.83 11.17
C GLN A 262 2.98 -6.02 10.49
N ILE A 263 3.59 -7.20 10.62
CA ILE A 263 4.77 -7.57 9.84
C ILE A 263 4.32 -7.70 8.39
N ARG A 264 4.91 -6.92 7.49
CA ARG A 264 4.46 -6.81 6.09
C ARG A 264 5.57 -7.16 5.11
N ALA A 265 5.20 -7.62 3.91
CA ALA A 265 6.16 -7.73 2.82
C ALA A 265 6.75 -6.35 2.48
N ILE A 266 8.05 -6.34 2.16
CA ILE A 266 8.73 -5.13 1.67
C ILE A 266 8.12 -4.73 0.33
N LYS A 267 7.81 -3.45 0.19
CA LYS A 267 7.35 -2.88 -1.08
C LYS A 267 8.52 -2.27 -1.83
N ILE A 268 8.35 -2.06 -3.13
CA ILE A 268 9.40 -1.47 -3.96
C ILE A 268 9.72 -0.03 -3.57
N GLU A 269 8.71 0.70 -3.08
CA GLU A 269 8.86 2.07 -2.58
C GLU A 269 9.82 2.11 -1.39
N ASP A 270 9.76 1.12 -0.49
CA ASP A 270 10.63 1.00 0.69
C ASP A 270 12.13 0.79 0.33
N LEU A 271 12.44 0.48 -0.94
CA LEU A 271 13.79 0.32 -1.52
C LEU A 271 14.21 1.48 -2.45
N LEU A 272 13.31 2.43 -2.68
CA LEU A 272 13.57 3.64 -3.45
C LEU A 272 13.60 4.89 -2.57
N GLU A 273 13.12 4.75 -1.33
CA GLU A 273 13.23 5.74 -0.28
C GLU A 273 14.68 6.14 0.01
N ARG A 274 14.84 7.24 0.73
CA ARG A 274 16.14 7.82 1.04
C ARG A 274 16.20 8.23 2.49
N ASP A 275 17.41 8.56 2.92
CA ASP A 275 17.60 9.12 4.24
C ASP A 275 16.73 10.39 4.41
N PRO A 276 16.01 10.50 5.54
CA PRO A 276 15.13 11.62 5.83
C PRO A 276 15.82 12.97 5.63
N ILE A 277 15.04 13.97 5.20
CA ILE A 277 15.54 15.33 5.03
C ILE A 277 15.50 16.06 6.36
N HIS A 278 16.58 16.80 6.66
CA HIS A 278 16.62 17.74 7.77
C HIS A 278 16.10 19.10 7.31
N LEU A 279 14.89 19.45 7.73
CA LEU A 279 14.23 20.71 7.37
C LEU A 279 14.42 21.73 8.48
N ASP A 280 14.43 23.01 8.10
CA ASP A 280 14.35 24.13 9.02
C ASP A 280 12.87 24.43 9.29
N TRP A 281 12.33 23.76 10.32
CA TRP A 281 10.93 23.85 10.69
C TRP A 281 10.52 25.26 11.14
N ASP A 282 11.45 26.03 11.73
CA ASP A 282 11.16 27.37 12.24
C ASP A 282 10.87 28.33 11.09
N GLN A 283 11.67 28.29 10.02
CA GLN A 283 11.44 29.11 8.83
C GLN A 283 10.12 28.77 8.13
N ILE A 284 9.81 27.48 8.02
CA ILE A 284 8.55 27.03 7.42
C ILE A 284 7.36 27.48 8.29
N ASN A 285 7.48 27.35 9.61
CA ASN A 285 6.45 27.78 10.54
C ASN A 285 6.21 29.30 10.48
N GLU A 286 7.26 30.12 10.42
CA GLU A 286 7.14 31.58 10.27
C GLU A 286 6.38 31.95 8.98
N GLN A 287 6.59 31.21 7.90
CA GLN A 287 5.92 31.45 6.62
C GLN A 287 4.43 31.05 6.62
N VAL A 288 4.04 30.00 7.36
CA VAL A 288 2.70 29.40 7.25
C VAL A 288 1.78 29.79 8.42
N ASN A 289 2.33 29.96 9.61
CA ASN A 289 1.55 30.17 10.84
C ASN A 289 0.67 31.42 10.73
N GLY A 290 -0.62 31.26 11.04
CA GLY A 290 -1.59 32.36 11.01
C GLY A 290 -1.89 32.94 9.61
N LYS A 291 -1.39 32.32 8.53
CA LYS A 291 -1.62 32.77 7.14
C LYS A 291 -2.79 32.05 6.48
N THR A 292 -3.42 32.69 5.49
CA THR A 292 -4.31 32.01 4.55
C THR A 292 -3.46 31.42 3.41
N VAL A 293 -3.51 30.10 3.25
CA VAL A 293 -2.72 29.36 2.25
C VAL A 293 -3.63 28.80 1.18
N LEU A 294 -3.41 29.18 -0.08
CA LEU A 294 -4.10 28.60 -1.23
C LEU A 294 -3.26 27.48 -1.84
N VAL A 295 -3.85 26.30 -2.01
CA VAL A 295 -3.27 25.19 -2.76
C VAL A 295 -4.15 24.91 -3.97
N THR A 296 -3.64 25.21 -5.18
CA THR A 296 -4.31 24.82 -6.42
C THR A 296 -3.85 23.43 -6.84
N GLY A 297 -4.72 22.63 -7.44
CA GLY A 297 -4.40 21.23 -7.72
C GLY A 297 -4.44 20.40 -6.44
N ALA A 298 -5.25 20.83 -5.46
CA ALA A 298 -5.29 20.26 -4.12
C ALA A 298 -5.70 18.78 -4.13
N ALA A 299 -6.48 18.32 -5.12
CA ALA A 299 -6.84 16.92 -5.28
C ALA A 299 -5.71 16.05 -5.86
N GLY A 300 -4.65 16.66 -6.38
CA GLY A 300 -3.51 15.97 -6.97
C GLY A 300 -2.58 15.33 -5.94
N SER A 301 -1.71 14.42 -6.38
CA SER A 301 -0.76 13.74 -5.48
C SER A 301 0.16 14.69 -4.72
N ILE A 302 0.65 15.76 -5.36
CA ILE A 302 1.49 16.78 -4.69
C ILE A 302 0.63 17.77 -3.89
N GLY A 303 -0.49 18.25 -4.45
CA GLY A 303 -1.34 19.22 -3.78
C GLY A 303 -1.96 18.68 -2.49
N SER A 304 -2.42 17.43 -2.50
CA SER A 304 -3.02 16.79 -1.33
C SER A 304 -2.02 16.59 -0.19
N GLU A 305 -0.79 16.20 -0.50
CA GLU A 305 0.27 16.12 0.50
C GLU A 305 0.70 17.51 0.99
N MET A 306 0.79 18.51 0.09
CA MET A 306 1.08 19.89 0.47
C MET A 306 0.05 20.39 1.50
N VAL A 307 -1.24 20.13 1.28
CA VAL A 307 -2.31 20.46 2.22
C VAL A 307 -2.09 19.80 3.59
N ARG A 308 -1.75 18.49 3.63
CA ARG A 308 -1.47 17.77 4.88
C ARG A 308 -0.26 18.35 5.63
N GLN A 309 0.81 18.69 4.91
CA GLN A 309 2.03 19.24 5.52
C GLN A 309 1.79 20.66 6.03
N VAL A 310 1.12 21.51 5.25
CA VAL A 310 0.77 22.89 5.62
C VAL A 310 -0.12 22.92 6.88
N ALA A 311 -1.08 22.00 7.02
CA ALA A 311 -1.96 21.93 8.18
C ALA A 311 -1.23 21.74 9.52
N ARG A 312 0.01 21.23 9.51
CA ARG A 312 0.82 21.01 10.72
C ARG A 312 1.43 22.29 11.31
N PHE A 313 1.40 23.41 10.57
CA PHE A 313 2.00 24.69 10.97
C PHE A 313 0.97 25.74 11.39
N SER A 314 -0.21 25.30 11.84
CA SER A 314 -1.28 26.18 12.35
C SER A 314 -1.62 27.37 11.41
N PRO A 315 -1.87 27.14 10.11
CA PRO A 315 -2.35 28.20 9.23
C PRO A 315 -3.72 28.71 9.69
N LYS A 316 -4.03 29.97 9.39
CA LYS A 316 -5.35 30.55 9.66
C LYS A 316 -6.44 29.82 8.88
N CYS A 317 -6.18 29.55 7.61
CA CYS A 317 -7.09 28.87 6.70
C CYS A 317 -6.29 28.23 5.56
N ILE A 318 -6.71 27.03 5.12
CA ILE A 318 -6.20 26.41 3.89
C ILE A 318 -7.33 26.38 2.86
N VAL A 319 -7.12 27.02 1.72
CA VAL A 319 -8.06 27.00 0.58
C VAL A 319 -7.62 25.90 -0.39
N LEU A 320 -8.45 24.89 -0.56
CA LEU A 320 -8.23 23.75 -1.46
C LEU A 320 -8.96 24.02 -2.78
N PHE A 321 -8.21 24.31 -3.85
CA PHE A 321 -8.79 24.62 -5.16
C PHE A 321 -8.49 23.51 -6.18
N ASP A 322 -9.52 22.82 -6.65
CA ASP A 322 -9.43 21.79 -7.69
C ASP A 322 -10.79 21.56 -8.37
N GLN A 323 -10.79 20.91 -9.53
CA GLN A 323 -12.01 20.48 -10.23
C GLN A 323 -12.49 19.09 -9.77
N ALA A 324 -11.59 18.27 -9.21
CA ALA A 324 -11.90 16.91 -8.80
C ALA A 324 -12.61 16.89 -7.43
N GLU A 325 -13.94 16.78 -7.46
CA GLU A 325 -14.81 16.83 -6.28
C GLU A 325 -14.51 15.72 -5.26
N SER A 326 -14.50 14.46 -5.66
CA SER A 326 -14.40 13.36 -4.69
C SER A 326 -13.03 13.31 -3.97
N PRO A 327 -11.88 13.49 -4.66
CA PRO A 327 -10.61 13.55 -3.94
C PRO A 327 -10.46 14.79 -3.05
N LEU A 328 -11.13 15.92 -3.37
CA LEU A 328 -11.18 17.07 -2.45
C LEU A 328 -11.91 16.72 -1.16
N TYR A 329 -13.04 16.02 -1.26
CA TYR A 329 -13.79 15.51 -0.11
C TYR A 329 -12.93 14.56 0.74
N ASP A 330 -12.22 13.62 0.12
CA ASP A 330 -11.33 12.69 0.83
C ASP A 330 -10.23 13.41 1.61
N ILE A 331 -9.69 14.50 1.07
CA ILE A 331 -8.66 15.30 1.75
C ILE A 331 -9.27 16.03 2.94
N GLU A 332 -10.43 16.66 2.80
CA GLU A 332 -11.10 17.34 3.91
C GLU A 332 -11.39 16.37 5.06
N LEU A 333 -11.89 15.17 4.75
CA LEU A 333 -12.12 14.13 5.74
C LEU A 333 -10.81 13.77 6.46
N SER A 334 -9.74 13.53 5.71
CA SER A 334 -8.44 13.19 6.30
C SER A 334 -7.85 14.31 7.16
N LEU A 335 -8.07 15.58 6.83
CA LEU A 335 -7.64 16.71 7.66
C LEU A 335 -8.35 16.71 9.02
N LYS A 336 -9.65 16.40 9.02
CA LYS A 336 -10.47 16.35 10.24
C LYS A 336 -10.14 15.13 11.09
N GLU A 337 -10.05 13.95 10.47
CA GLU A 337 -9.90 12.67 11.17
C GLU A 337 -8.46 12.41 11.61
N GLU A 338 -7.47 12.71 10.77
CA GLU A 338 -6.06 12.38 11.04
C GLU A 338 -5.31 13.52 11.73
N LEU A 339 -5.63 14.77 11.39
CA LEU A 339 -4.89 15.96 11.86
C LEU A 339 -5.70 16.88 12.77
N SER A 340 -7.00 16.60 12.99
CA SER A 340 -7.90 17.47 13.76
C SER A 340 -7.87 18.93 13.31
N PHE A 341 -7.69 19.16 12.00
CA PHE A 341 -7.64 20.49 11.40
C PHE A 341 -8.98 20.80 10.72
N PHE A 342 -9.65 21.84 11.20
CA PHE A 342 -11.03 22.17 10.79
C PHE A 342 -11.15 23.43 9.92
N ASN A 343 -10.08 24.23 9.79
CA ASN A 343 -10.11 25.51 9.07
C ASN A 343 -9.68 25.34 7.61
N ALA A 344 -10.32 24.42 6.90
CA ALA A 344 -10.08 24.15 5.48
C ALA A 344 -11.32 24.51 4.66
N GLU A 345 -11.12 25.24 3.55
CA GLU A 345 -12.18 25.70 2.67
C GLU A 345 -12.03 25.03 1.30
N ILE A 346 -13.05 24.28 0.87
CA ILE A 346 -13.07 23.63 -0.44
C ILE A 346 -13.66 24.58 -1.47
N VAL A 347 -12.91 24.83 -2.54
CA VAL A 347 -13.36 25.63 -3.68
C VAL A 347 -13.25 24.80 -4.94
N ILE A 348 -14.40 24.30 -5.40
CA ILE A 348 -14.46 23.58 -6.68
C ILE A 348 -14.31 24.58 -7.83
N GLY A 349 -13.36 24.33 -8.73
CA GLY A 349 -13.15 25.18 -9.90
C GLY A 349 -11.93 24.79 -10.73
N ASP A 350 -11.81 25.41 -11.89
CA ASP A 350 -10.72 25.20 -12.84
C ASP A 350 -9.83 26.44 -12.86
N VAL A 351 -8.50 26.26 -12.83
CA VAL A 351 -7.52 27.35 -12.95
C VAL A 351 -7.63 28.10 -14.29
N ARG A 352 -8.23 27.47 -15.29
CA ARG A 352 -8.52 28.08 -16.60
C ARG A 352 -9.64 29.12 -16.52
N ASP A 353 -10.52 29.04 -15.52
CA ASP A 353 -11.64 29.97 -15.34
C ASP A 353 -11.16 31.22 -14.57
N LYS A 354 -10.94 32.30 -15.32
CA LYS A 354 -10.48 33.59 -14.78
C LYS A 354 -11.49 34.19 -13.79
N GLU A 355 -12.79 34.10 -14.06
CA GLU A 355 -13.79 34.72 -13.19
C GLU A 355 -13.92 33.93 -11.88
N ARG A 356 -13.90 32.60 -11.96
CA ARG A 356 -13.93 31.73 -10.77
C ARG A 356 -12.69 31.94 -9.89
N THR A 357 -11.51 32.02 -10.49
CA THR A 357 -10.26 32.23 -9.76
C THR A 357 -10.21 33.63 -9.14
N GLN A 358 -10.65 34.68 -9.83
CA GLN A 358 -10.77 36.03 -9.26
C GLN A 358 -11.66 36.04 -8.02
N ARG A 359 -12.88 35.49 -8.11
CA ARG A 359 -13.83 35.45 -6.97
C ARG A 359 -13.25 34.72 -5.76
N MET A 360 -12.43 33.68 -5.98
CA MET A 360 -11.74 32.99 -4.89
C MET A 360 -10.71 33.91 -4.21
N PHE A 361 -9.92 34.67 -4.97
CA PHE A 361 -8.99 35.66 -4.42
C PHE A 361 -9.72 36.79 -3.68
N ASP A 362 -10.85 37.28 -4.21
CA ASP A 362 -11.68 38.29 -3.56
C ASP A 362 -12.14 37.89 -2.15
N VAL A 363 -12.61 36.63 -2.03
CA VAL A 363 -13.17 36.10 -0.79
C VAL A 363 -12.08 35.77 0.22
N TYR A 364 -11.05 35.02 -0.20
CA TYR A 364 -10.10 34.43 0.75
C TYR A 364 -8.83 35.24 0.95
N LYS A 365 -8.44 36.09 -0.03
CA LYS A 365 -7.26 36.95 0.01
C LYS A 365 -6.01 36.21 0.52
N PRO A 366 -5.53 35.21 -0.22
CA PRO A 366 -4.44 34.34 0.24
C PRO A 366 -3.16 35.14 0.51
N ASN A 367 -2.40 34.73 1.53
CA ASN A 367 -1.06 35.27 1.79
C ASN A 367 0.02 34.45 1.08
N LEU A 368 -0.24 33.16 0.88
CA LEU A 368 0.69 32.18 0.32
C LEU A 368 -0.03 31.31 -0.71
N VAL A 369 0.59 31.07 -1.86
CA VAL A 369 0.04 30.21 -2.91
C VAL A 369 1.03 29.09 -3.23
N TYR A 370 0.59 27.84 -3.09
CA TYR A 370 1.26 26.66 -3.65
C TYR A 370 0.52 26.21 -4.92
N HIS A 371 1.14 26.45 -6.08
CA HIS A 371 0.54 26.14 -7.37
C HIS A 371 0.99 24.76 -7.87
N ALA A 372 0.14 23.74 -7.65
CA ALA A 372 0.36 22.36 -8.08
C ALA A 372 -0.64 21.88 -9.18
N ALA A 373 -1.53 22.74 -9.66
CA ALA A 373 -2.48 22.42 -10.73
C ALA A 373 -1.75 22.35 -12.09
N ALA A 374 -1.73 21.18 -12.72
CA ALA A 374 -1.19 20.99 -14.06
C ALA A 374 -1.62 19.64 -14.66
N TYR A 375 -1.62 19.55 -15.99
CA TYR A 375 -1.58 18.27 -16.69
C TYR A 375 -0.14 17.77 -16.86
N LYS A 376 0.10 16.52 -16.45
CA LYS A 376 1.45 15.93 -16.37
C LYS A 376 1.72 14.76 -17.33
N HIS A 377 0.70 14.18 -17.94
CA HIS A 377 0.86 12.96 -18.75
C HIS A 377 1.40 13.29 -20.14
N VAL A 378 2.70 13.03 -20.36
CA VAL A 378 3.40 13.31 -21.63
C VAL A 378 2.63 12.83 -22.86
N PRO A 379 2.22 11.54 -22.99
CA PRO A 379 1.53 11.10 -24.21
C PRO A 379 0.18 11.79 -24.44
N MET A 380 -0.53 12.16 -23.37
CA MET A 380 -1.81 12.84 -23.49
C MET A 380 -1.62 14.28 -23.97
N MET A 381 -0.58 14.97 -23.49
CA MET A 381 -0.30 16.35 -23.85
C MET A 381 0.35 16.48 -25.24
N GLU A 382 1.10 15.47 -25.70
CA GLU A 382 1.53 15.39 -27.10
C GLU A 382 0.34 15.38 -28.06
N ASN A 383 -0.72 14.64 -27.69
CA ASN A 383 -1.94 14.54 -28.49
C ASN A 383 -2.89 15.74 -28.29
N ASN A 384 -2.76 16.48 -27.18
CA ASN A 384 -3.62 17.61 -26.84
C ASN A 384 -2.80 18.85 -26.43
N PRO A 385 -1.98 19.45 -27.32
CA PRO A 385 -1.19 20.64 -27.00
C PRO A 385 -2.01 21.84 -26.53
N SER A 386 -3.20 22.03 -27.11
CA SER A 386 -4.11 23.11 -26.72
C SER A 386 -4.48 23.03 -25.24
N GLU A 387 -4.77 21.83 -24.72
CA GLU A 387 -5.09 21.62 -23.30
C GLU A 387 -3.86 21.77 -22.40
N ALA A 388 -2.66 21.41 -22.89
CA ALA A 388 -1.42 21.69 -22.17
C ALA A 388 -1.21 23.21 -22.00
N ILE A 389 -1.46 24.02 -23.04
CA ILE A 389 -1.37 25.47 -22.96
C ILE A 389 -2.44 26.06 -22.05
N LYS A 390 -3.71 25.71 -22.24
CA LYS A 390 -4.81 26.27 -21.43
C LYS A 390 -4.59 26.03 -19.94
N THR A 391 -4.23 24.81 -19.55
CA THR A 391 -4.06 24.46 -18.13
C THR A 391 -2.71 24.90 -17.59
N ASN A 392 -1.60 24.48 -18.22
CA ASN A 392 -0.27 24.67 -17.64
C ASN A 392 0.27 26.08 -17.84
N VAL A 393 -0.11 26.78 -18.93
CA VAL A 393 0.36 28.13 -19.22
C VAL A 393 -0.67 29.17 -18.77
N LEU A 394 -1.86 29.17 -19.38
CA LEU A 394 -2.87 30.20 -19.11
C LEU A 394 -3.46 30.06 -17.70
N GLY A 395 -3.66 28.83 -17.21
CA GLY A 395 -4.06 28.58 -15.82
C GLY A 395 -3.01 29.08 -14.82
N THR A 396 -1.72 28.84 -15.07
CA THR A 396 -0.64 29.41 -14.25
C THR A 396 -0.67 30.94 -14.30
N LYS A 397 -0.84 31.52 -15.50
CA LYS A 397 -0.92 32.97 -15.68
C LYS A 397 -2.04 33.58 -14.84
N ASN A 398 -3.24 33.01 -14.86
CA ASN A 398 -4.36 33.50 -14.05
C ASN A 398 -4.02 33.57 -12.55
N ILE A 399 -3.48 32.49 -11.97
CA ILE A 399 -3.16 32.46 -10.54
C ILE A 399 -1.97 33.37 -10.21
N ALA A 400 -0.96 33.43 -11.09
CA ALA A 400 0.21 34.27 -10.89
C ALA A 400 -0.13 35.77 -10.95
N ASP A 401 -0.97 36.18 -11.91
CA ASP A 401 -1.44 37.57 -12.05
C ASP A 401 -2.26 37.99 -10.82
N LEU A 402 -3.21 37.16 -10.40
CA LEU A 402 -3.99 37.39 -9.18
C LEU A 402 -3.10 37.43 -7.94
N SER A 403 -2.04 36.62 -7.89
CA SER A 403 -1.11 36.65 -6.76
C SER A 403 -0.39 38.00 -6.66
N LEU A 404 0.03 38.56 -7.81
CA LEU A 404 0.63 39.88 -7.86
C LEU A 404 -0.37 40.98 -7.52
N GLU A 405 -1.57 40.94 -8.10
CA GLU A 405 -2.63 41.94 -7.91
C GLU A 405 -3.07 42.05 -6.44
N TYR A 406 -3.22 40.93 -5.74
CA TYR A 406 -3.65 40.90 -4.34
C TYR A 406 -2.48 40.99 -3.35
N GLY A 407 -1.24 41.13 -3.83
CA GLY A 407 -0.06 41.24 -2.98
C GLY A 407 0.20 39.98 -2.15
N VAL A 408 0.00 38.79 -2.72
CA VAL A 408 0.40 37.51 -2.11
C VAL A 408 1.89 37.59 -1.79
N GLU A 409 2.30 37.24 -0.58
CA GLU A 409 3.70 37.37 -0.14
C GLU A 409 4.62 36.43 -0.94
N ARG A 410 4.14 35.20 -1.20
CA ARG A 410 4.91 34.17 -1.92
C ARG A 410 4.01 33.33 -2.82
N PHE A 411 4.44 33.16 -4.06
CA PHE A 411 3.84 32.25 -5.02
C PHE A 411 4.86 31.16 -5.35
N VAL A 412 4.55 29.91 -4.99
CA VAL A 412 5.43 28.75 -5.17
C VAL A 412 4.84 27.83 -6.23
N MET A 413 5.46 27.79 -7.41
CA MET A 413 5.06 26.91 -8.51
C MET A 413 5.81 25.58 -8.48
N VAL A 414 5.03 24.50 -8.51
CA VAL A 414 5.57 23.14 -8.75
C VAL A 414 5.83 22.96 -10.25
N SER A 415 7.10 22.73 -10.60
CA SER A 415 7.58 22.38 -11.93
C SER A 415 8.21 20.98 -11.94
N THR A 416 8.90 20.61 -13.01
CA THR A 416 9.39 19.25 -13.27
C THR A 416 10.73 19.29 -14.00
N ASP A 417 11.56 18.26 -13.78
CA ASP A 417 12.74 17.96 -14.61
C ASP A 417 12.47 17.98 -16.13
N LYS A 418 11.25 17.64 -16.57
CA LYS A 418 10.84 17.65 -17.98
C LYS A 418 10.77 19.05 -18.59
N ALA A 419 10.77 20.11 -17.78
CA ALA A 419 10.88 21.49 -18.25
C ALA A 419 12.32 21.86 -18.67
N VAL A 420 13.31 21.04 -18.29
CA VAL A 420 14.71 21.21 -18.67
C VAL A 420 14.94 20.58 -20.05
N ASN A 421 15.41 21.38 -21.03
CA ASN A 421 15.60 20.96 -22.42
C ASN A 421 14.41 20.10 -22.90
N PRO A 422 13.19 20.66 -22.89
CA PRO A 422 11.99 19.85 -23.04
C PRO A 422 12.01 19.13 -24.38
N THR A 423 11.55 17.89 -24.38
CA THR A 423 11.40 17.08 -25.61
C THR A 423 9.96 16.76 -25.96
N ASN A 424 9.05 17.32 -25.17
CA ASN A 424 7.62 17.11 -25.27
C ASN A 424 6.85 18.37 -24.90
N VAL A 425 5.61 18.43 -25.38
CA VAL A 425 4.64 19.52 -25.18
C VAL A 425 4.34 19.74 -23.70
N MET A 426 4.25 18.68 -22.89
CA MET A 426 4.01 18.81 -21.45
C MET A 426 5.15 19.59 -20.77
N GLY A 427 6.39 19.15 -20.96
CA GLY A 427 7.58 19.81 -20.43
C GLY A 427 7.74 21.23 -20.95
N ALA A 428 7.51 21.45 -22.25
CA ALA A 428 7.57 22.78 -22.86
C ALA A 428 6.51 23.72 -22.29
N SER A 429 5.27 23.25 -22.07
CA SER A 429 4.22 24.07 -21.44
C SER A 429 4.58 24.48 -20.01
N LYS A 430 5.18 23.57 -19.22
CA LYS A 430 5.71 23.92 -17.89
C LYS A 430 6.87 24.89 -17.98
N ARG A 431 7.76 24.75 -18.96
CA ARG A 431 8.86 25.70 -19.17
C ARG A 431 8.36 27.10 -19.52
N ILE A 432 7.32 27.23 -20.36
CA ILE A 432 6.68 28.52 -20.65
C ILE A 432 6.08 29.13 -19.37
N ALA A 433 5.43 28.32 -18.54
CA ALA A 433 4.89 28.76 -17.25
C ALA A 433 6.01 29.25 -16.29
N GLU A 434 7.18 28.62 -16.31
CA GLU A 434 8.35 29.10 -15.56
C GLU A 434 8.81 30.46 -16.08
N ILE A 435 8.94 30.63 -17.40
CA ILE A 435 9.35 31.90 -18.01
C ILE A 435 8.38 33.02 -17.61
N TYR A 436 7.08 32.75 -17.64
CA TYR A 436 6.06 33.72 -17.25
C TYR A 436 6.14 34.12 -15.77
N THR A 437 6.16 33.14 -14.88
CA THR A 437 6.21 33.40 -13.43
C THR A 437 7.50 34.12 -13.03
N GLN A 438 8.59 33.88 -13.76
CA GLN A 438 9.86 34.58 -13.55
C GLN A 438 9.84 36.01 -14.03
N SER A 439 9.23 36.29 -15.18
CA SER A 439 9.19 37.65 -15.74
C SER A 439 8.32 38.60 -14.91
N LEU A 440 7.39 38.09 -14.10
CA LEU A 440 6.62 38.88 -13.12
C LEU A 440 7.46 39.40 -11.94
N ASN A 441 8.66 38.87 -11.72
CA ASN A 441 9.49 39.26 -10.60
C ASN A 441 10.39 40.47 -10.94
N TYR A 442 10.19 41.59 -10.24
CA TYR A 442 10.98 42.82 -10.37
C TYR A 442 11.47 43.35 -9.01
N PRO A 443 12.45 44.26 -8.94
CA PRO A 443 12.92 44.84 -7.68
C PRO A 443 11.79 45.54 -6.90
N GLY A 444 11.56 45.13 -5.66
CA GLY A 444 10.45 45.64 -4.84
C GLY A 444 9.09 45.03 -5.15
N CYS A 445 9.03 43.97 -5.96
CA CYS A 445 7.81 43.23 -6.22
C CYS A 445 7.20 42.73 -4.89
N PRO A 446 5.88 42.95 -4.66
CA PRO A 446 5.23 42.52 -3.42
C PRO A 446 5.12 41.00 -3.31
N THR A 447 5.24 40.28 -4.44
CA THR A 447 5.12 38.82 -4.50
C THR A 447 6.43 38.18 -4.89
N HIS A 448 6.93 37.28 -4.04
CA HIS A 448 8.09 36.46 -4.38
C HIS A 448 7.66 35.26 -5.21
N PHE A 449 7.97 35.28 -6.51
CA PHE A 449 7.73 34.16 -7.41
C PHE A 449 8.86 33.12 -7.31
N ILE A 450 8.51 31.92 -6.88
CA ILE A 450 9.42 30.83 -6.58
C ILE A 450 9.01 29.62 -7.41
N THR A 451 9.95 29.01 -8.12
CA THR A 451 9.69 27.82 -8.91
C THR A 451 10.53 26.67 -8.39
N THR A 452 9.97 25.47 -8.28
CA THR A 452 10.70 24.27 -7.84
C THR A 452 10.70 23.20 -8.92
N ARG A 453 11.86 22.67 -9.31
CA ARG A 453 12.00 21.53 -10.23
C ARG A 453 12.47 20.30 -9.47
N PHE A 454 11.77 19.19 -9.69
CA PHE A 454 12.16 17.86 -9.22
C PHE A 454 11.66 16.78 -10.18
N GLY A 455 12.18 15.57 -9.99
CA GLY A 455 11.88 14.43 -10.84
C GLY A 455 10.59 13.70 -10.47
N ASN A 456 10.55 12.39 -10.73
CA ASN A 456 9.36 11.60 -10.45
C ASN A 456 9.16 11.44 -8.94
N VAL A 457 7.90 11.37 -8.52
CA VAL A 457 7.50 11.05 -7.15
C VAL A 457 6.89 9.65 -7.08
N LEU A 458 7.31 8.89 -6.07
CA LEU A 458 6.90 7.50 -5.84
C LEU A 458 5.39 7.41 -5.60
N GLY A 459 4.76 6.37 -6.14
CA GLY A 459 3.34 6.06 -5.90
C GLY A 459 2.33 7.07 -6.45
N SER A 460 2.75 8.12 -7.17
CA SER A 460 1.82 9.14 -7.67
C SER A 460 0.82 8.59 -8.70
N ASN A 461 -0.35 9.24 -8.80
CA ASN A 461 -1.44 8.83 -9.68
C ASN A 461 -0.96 8.68 -11.14
N GLY A 462 -1.29 7.55 -11.76
CA GLY A 462 -0.93 7.23 -13.15
C GLY A 462 0.57 7.02 -13.40
N SER A 463 1.39 6.78 -12.37
CA SER A 463 2.82 6.51 -12.50
C SER A 463 3.15 5.04 -12.82
N VAL A 464 4.43 4.75 -13.04
CA VAL A 464 4.92 3.43 -13.47
C VAL A 464 4.70 2.33 -12.44
N ILE A 465 4.86 2.63 -11.15
CA ILE A 465 4.75 1.63 -10.07
C ILE A 465 3.31 1.09 -9.95
N PRO A 466 2.24 1.94 -9.84
CA PRO A 466 0.87 1.45 -9.87
C PRO A 466 0.54 0.65 -11.14
N ARG A 467 1.09 1.05 -12.30
CA ARG A 467 0.91 0.33 -13.56
C ARG A 467 1.53 -1.07 -13.50
N PHE A 468 2.77 -1.20 -13.04
CA PHE A 468 3.45 -2.49 -12.92
C PHE A 468 2.75 -3.39 -11.93
N LYS A 469 2.31 -2.85 -10.79
CA LYS A 469 1.49 -3.59 -9.82
C LYS A 469 0.22 -4.13 -10.47
N ALA A 470 -0.55 -3.29 -11.15
CA ALA A 470 -1.77 -3.71 -11.85
C ALA A 470 -1.50 -4.72 -12.99
N GLN A 471 -0.33 -4.68 -13.63
CA GLN A 471 0.07 -5.67 -14.63
C GLN A 471 0.42 -7.01 -13.97
N ILE A 472 1.15 -6.99 -12.85
CA ILE A 472 1.49 -8.17 -12.07
C ILE A 472 0.22 -8.84 -11.53
N ASP A 473 -0.69 -8.06 -10.95
CA ASP A 473 -1.97 -8.56 -10.41
C ASP A 473 -2.85 -9.22 -11.50
N LYS A 474 -2.65 -8.84 -12.77
CA LYS A 474 -3.33 -9.43 -13.95
C LYS A 474 -2.58 -10.60 -14.58
N GLY A 475 -1.41 -10.99 -14.08
CA GLY A 475 -0.59 -12.07 -14.62
C GLY A 475 0.42 -11.66 -15.72
N GLY A 476 0.64 -10.35 -15.91
CA GLY A 476 1.61 -9.83 -16.87
C GLY A 476 1.15 -9.83 -18.34
N PRO A 477 2.06 -9.57 -19.30
CA PRO A 477 3.44 -9.12 -19.09
C PRO A 477 3.53 -7.70 -18.53
N ILE A 478 4.65 -7.37 -17.89
CA ILE A 478 4.97 -5.98 -17.56
C ILE A 478 5.49 -5.29 -18.82
N THR A 479 5.02 -4.07 -19.09
CA THR A 479 5.46 -3.29 -20.25
C THR A 479 6.45 -2.21 -19.84
N VAL A 480 7.71 -2.35 -20.25
CA VAL A 480 8.75 -1.32 -20.11
C VAL A 480 8.93 -0.62 -21.46
N THR A 481 9.19 0.68 -21.49
CA THR A 481 9.34 1.41 -22.76
C THR A 481 10.67 1.08 -23.42
N HIS A 482 11.78 1.17 -22.68
CA HIS A 482 13.11 0.89 -23.19
C HIS A 482 14.01 0.26 -22.10
N PRO A 483 14.91 -0.69 -22.41
CA PRO A 483 15.78 -1.35 -21.43
C PRO A 483 16.65 -0.38 -20.63
N GLU A 484 17.19 0.63 -21.30
CA GLU A 484 18.11 1.61 -20.69
C GLU A 484 17.42 2.84 -20.07
N ILE A 485 16.08 2.89 -20.02
CA ILE A 485 15.39 4.09 -19.50
C ILE A 485 15.59 4.23 -17.99
N THR A 486 16.03 5.41 -17.54
CA THR A 486 16.19 5.71 -16.11
C THR A 486 15.33 6.87 -15.66
N ARG A 487 14.91 6.86 -14.40
CA ARG A 487 14.20 7.99 -13.77
C ARG A 487 14.73 8.24 -12.38
N TYR A 488 14.70 9.50 -11.96
CA TYR A 488 14.93 9.88 -10.58
C TYR A 488 13.64 9.76 -9.78
N PHE A 489 13.75 9.32 -8.54
CA PHE A 489 12.63 9.17 -7.63
C PHE A 489 12.89 9.87 -6.31
N MET A 490 11.82 10.38 -5.72
CA MET A 490 11.75 10.82 -4.33
C MET A 490 10.34 10.52 -3.81
N THR A 491 10.13 10.58 -2.49
CA THR A 491 8.77 10.39 -1.96
C THR A 491 7.92 11.66 -2.12
N ILE A 492 6.60 11.52 -2.12
CA ILE A 492 5.68 12.66 -2.17
C ILE A 492 5.84 13.59 -0.94
N PRO A 493 5.92 13.07 0.32
CA PRO A 493 6.19 13.91 1.49
C PRO A 493 7.52 14.66 1.40
N GLU A 494 8.58 13.97 0.96
CA GLU A 494 9.91 14.57 0.77
C GLU A 494 9.87 15.71 -0.24
N ALA A 495 9.17 15.53 -1.37
CA ALA A 495 9.01 16.57 -2.37
C ALA A 495 8.30 17.80 -1.80
N CYS A 496 7.16 17.61 -1.12
CA CYS A 496 6.38 18.72 -0.55
C CYS A 496 7.16 19.48 0.52
N GLN A 497 7.91 18.76 1.35
CA GLN A 497 8.80 19.34 2.36
C GLN A 497 9.88 20.23 1.74
N LEU A 498 10.56 19.77 0.67
CA LEU A 498 11.52 20.59 -0.05
C LEU A 498 10.86 21.79 -0.76
N VAL A 499 9.63 21.64 -1.26
CA VAL A 499 8.85 22.75 -1.83
C VAL A 499 8.54 23.81 -0.77
N MET A 500 8.12 23.40 0.43
CA MET A 500 7.87 24.33 1.54
C MET A 500 9.16 25.04 1.96
N GLN A 501 10.27 24.31 2.11
CA GLN A 501 11.57 24.88 2.44
C GLN A 501 12.05 25.87 1.36
N ALA A 502 11.91 25.53 0.07
CA ALA A 502 12.25 26.43 -1.04
C ALA A 502 11.39 27.70 -1.03
N GLY A 503 10.11 27.56 -0.68
CA GLY A 503 9.20 28.68 -0.43
C GLY A 503 9.72 29.62 0.67
N ALA A 504 10.24 29.05 1.76
CA ALA A 504 10.69 29.82 2.92
C ALA A 504 11.98 30.60 2.64
N ILE A 505 12.95 29.97 1.96
CA ILE A 505 14.26 30.60 1.66
C ILE A 505 14.24 31.48 0.40
N GLY A 506 13.21 31.37 -0.44
CA GLY A 506 13.15 32.05 -1.72
C GLY A 506 12.92 33.54 -1.61
N SER A 507 13.79 34.33 -2.25
CA SER A 507 13.69 35.80 -2.34
C SER A 507 13.00 36.30 -3.62
N GLY A 508 12.28 35.43 -4.33
CA GLY A 508 11.65 35.71 -5.63
C GLY A 508 12.61 35.61 -6.84
N GLY A 509 12.05 35.29 -8.01
CA GLY A 509 12.74 35.24 -9.29
C GLY A 509 13.73 34.08 -9.45
N LYS A 510 13.66 33.05 -8.60
CA LYS A 510 14.60 31.91 -8.59
C LYS A 510 13.89 30.59 -8.91
N ILE A 511 14.60 29.71 -9.63
CA ILE A 511 14.25 28.29 -9.74
C ILE A 511 15.10 27.50 -8.76
N PHE A 512 14.44 26.75 -7.90
CA PHE A 512 15.07 25.79 -7.01
C PHE A 512 15.04 24.40 -7.63
N ILE A 513 16.15 23.68 -7.53
CA ILE A 513 16.32 22.32 -8.02
C ILE A 513 16.68 21.45 -6.84
N PHE A 514 15.98 20.34 -6.70
CA PHE A 514 16.21 19.41 -5.61
C PHE A 514 17.25 18.36 -5.99
N ASP A 515 18.07 17.98 -5.02
CA ASP A 515 18.94 16.83 -5.17
C ASP A 515 18.09 15.55 -5.24
N MET A 516 18.01 15.02 -6.45
CA MET A 516 17.26 13.81 -6.74
C MET A 516 18.11 12.55 -6.67
N GLY A 517 19.30 12.57 -6.06
CA GLY A 517 20.11 11.38 -5.79
C GLY A 517 20.41 10.53 -7.03
N ARG A 518 20.46 9.20 -6.87
CA ARG A 518 20.76 8.28 -7.98
C ARG A 518 19.51 7.99 -8.82
N SER A 519 19.68 7.98 -10.14
CA SER A 519 18.65 7.52 -11.09
C SER A 519 18.50 6.00 -11.05
N VAL A 520 17.30 5.50 -11.31
CA VAL A 520 16.96 4.08 -11.29
C VAL A 520 16.52 3.62 -12.67
N LYS A 521 17.06 2.49 -13.16
CA LYS A 521 16.60 1.84 -14.40
C LYS A 521 15.20 1.26 -14.20
N ILE A 522 14.29 1.57 -15.12
CA ILE A 522 12.90 1.11 -15.02
C ILE A 522 12.78 -0.39 -15.30
N ALA A 523 13.70 -0.97 -16.09
CA ALA A 523 13.78 -2.43 -16.25
C ALA A 523 14.10 -3.12 -14.92
N ASP A 524 15.13 -2.64 -14.20
CA ASP A 524 15.51 -3.17 -12.89
C ASP A 524 14.38 -3.03 -11.86
N LEU A 525 13.67 -1.90 -11.92
CA LEU A 525 12.46 -1.67 -11.12
C LEU A 525 11.40 -2.76 -11.39
N ALA A 526 11.11 -3.04 -12.66
CA ALA A 526 10.16 -4.08 -13.05
C ALA A 526 10.59 -5.46 -12.55
N TYR A 527 11.86 -5.83 -12.72
CA TYR A 527 12.40 -7.11 -12.26
C TYR A 527 12.28 -7.26 -10.74
N LYS A 528 12.63 -6.22 -9.98
CA LYS A 528 12.50 -6.20 -8.52
C LYS A 528 11.04 -6.35 -8.08
N MET A 529 10.11 -5.66 -8.74
CA MET A 529 8.68 -5.78 -8.42
C MET A 529 8.15 -7.19 -8.66
N ILE A 530 8.54 -7.86 -9.75
CA ILE A 530 8.16 -9.25 -10.02
C ILE A 530 8.64 -10.17 -8.89
N LYS A 531 9.91 -10.05 -8.50
CA LYS A 531 10.49 -10.87 -7.44
C LYS A 531 9.88 -10.60 -6.06
N LEU A 532 9.63 -9.34 -5.72
CA LEU A 532 8.96 -8.96 -4.46
C LEU A 532 7.53 -9.50 -4.36
N SER A 533 6.86 -9.68 -5.51
CA SER A 533 5.56 -10.35 -5.58
C SER A 533 5.64 -11.89 -5.48
N GLY A 534 6.83 -12.45 -5.32
CA GLY A 534 7.06 -13.89 -5.22
C GLY A 534 6.95 -14.64 -6.55
N LEU A 535 7.06 -13.92 -7.68
CA LEU A 535 6.95 -14.48 -9.02
C LEU A 535 8.33 -14.56 -9.68
N LYS A 536 8.50 -15.52 -10.58
CA LYS A 536 9.73 -15.72 -11.34
C LYS A 536 9.66 -15.04 -12.70
N LEU A 537 10.66 -14.23 -12.99
CA LEU A 537 10.86 -13.61 -14.30
C LEU A 537 11.10 -14.69 -15.36
N GLY A 538 10.37 -14.62 -16.48
CA GLY A 538 10.51 -15.55 -17.60
C GLY A 538 9.71 -16.85 -17.48
N GLU A 539 9.30 -17.24 -16.28
CA GLU A 539 8.42 -18.39 -16.02
C GLU A 539 6.99 -17.92 -15.74
N ASP A 540 6.80 -17.12 -14.69
CA ASP A 540 5.47 -16.65 -14.26
C ASP A 540 5.05 -15.37 -14.99
N ILE A 541 6.00 -14.43 -15.16
CA ILE A 541 5.75 -13.13 -15.78
C ILE A 541 6.91 -12.76 -16.71
N GLN A 542 6.56 -12.24 -17.89
CA GLN A 542 7.49 -11.69 -18.86
C GLN A 542 7.58 -10.15 -18.76
N VAL A 543 8.73 -9.60 -19.15
CA VAL A 543 8.89 -8.15 -19.39
C VAL A 543 8.96 -7.91 -20.89
N GLN A 544 8.06 -7.07 -21.40
CA GLN A 544 8.01 -6.70 -22.81
C GLN A 544 8.47 -5.25 -23.00
N PHE A 545 9.44 -5.06 -23.90
CA PHE A 545 9.87 -3.73 -24.33
C PHE A 545 8.94 -3.21 -25.43
N THR A 546 8.37 -2.02 -25.22
CA THR A 546 7.30 -1.45 -26.07
C THR A 546 7.76 -0.30 -26.96
N GLY A 547 9.02 0.14 -26.82
CA GLY A 547 9.56 1.32 -27.49
C GLY A 547 9.34 2.59 -26.67
N LEU A 548 10.15 3.61 -26.98
CA LEU A 548 9.96 4.95 -26.42
C LEU A 548 8.70 5.58 -27.00
N ARG A 549 7.95 6.28 -26.15
CA ARG A 549 6.73 7.00 -26.56
C ARG A 549 7.08 8.37 -27.15
N PRO A 550 6.15 8.99 -27.89
CA PRO A 550 6.30 10.38 -28.30
C PRO A 550 6.61 11.30 -27.13
N GLY A 551 7.66 12.09 -27.31
CA GLY A 551 8.15 13.07 -26.36
C GLY A 551 8.99 12.51 -25.21
N GLU A 552 9.14 11.19 -25.10
CA GLU A 552 9.76 10.53 -23.96
C GLU A 552 11.30 10.50 -24.06
N LYS A 553 11.98 10.97 -23.01
CA LYS A 553 13.43 10.89 -22.89
C LYS A 553 13.89 9.53 -22.38
N LEU A 554 15.06 9.08 -22.85
CA LEU A 554 15.73 7.92 -22.29
C LEU A 554 16.28 8.24 -20.88
N TYR A 555 16.89 9.42 -20.73
CA TYR A 555 17.43 9.92 -19.48
C TYR A 555 16.87 11.33 -19.22
N GLU A 556 16.36 11.57 -18.01
CA GLU A 556 15.94 12.91 -17.61
C GLU A 556 17.15 13.72 -17.14
N GLU A 557 17.12 15.03 -17.38
CA GLU A 557 18.15 15.97 -16.97
C GLU A 557 17.60 16.81 -15.81
N LEU A 558 18.40 17.01 -14.75
CA LEU A 558 18.03 17.90 -13.66
C LEU A 558 18.40 19.37 -13.96
N LEU A 559 19.33 19.58 -14.90
CA LEU A 559 19.91 20.88 -15.24
C LEU A 559 20.15 20.98 -16.74
N ASN A 560 19.94 22.17 -17.30
CA ASN A 560 20.36 22.46 -18.66
C ASN A 560 21.89 22.64 -18.68
N VAL A 561 22.56 22.22 -19.76
CA VAL A 561 24.01 22.44 -19.99
C VAL A 561 24.40 23.93 -19.90
N LYS A 562 23.46 24.85 -20.17
CA LYS A 562 23.65 26.30 -20.06
C LYS A 562 23.31 26.89 -18.68
N GLU A 563 22.70 26.12 -17.79
CA GLU A 563 22.31 26.55 -16.45
C GLU A 563 23.41 26.17 -15.45
N ASN A 564 23.93 27.16 -14.72
CA ASN A 564 24.79 26.91 -13.57
C ASN A 564 23.95 26.83 -12.29
N THR A 565 24.39 26.04 -11.31
CA THR A 565 23.77 26.02 -9.97
C THR A 565 24.54 26.85 -8.96
N ILE A 566 23.79 27.39 -8.00
CA ILE A 566 24.32 28.02 -6.79
C ILE A 566 23.81 27.19 -5.60
N PRO A 567 24.67 26.75 -4.68
CA PRO A 567 24.22 26.05 -3.48
C PRO A 567 23.38 27.00 -2.60
N THR A 568 22.41 26.44 -1.87
CA THR A 568 21.68 27.17 -0.83
C THR A 568 22.20 26.77 0.55
N LYS A 569 21.62 27.34 1.62
CA LYS A 569 21.88 26.89 3.00
C LYS A 569 21.43 25.44 3.23
N HIS A 570 20.48 24.93 2.45
CA HIS A 570 19.99 23.56 2.55
C HIS A 570 20.75 22.67 1.55
N PRO A 571 21.37 21.57 1.99
CA PRO A 571 22.29 20.78 1.16
C PRO A 571 21.61 20.11 -0.05
N ARG A 572 20.30 19.82 0.05
CA ARG A 572 19.52 19.21 -1.05
C ARG A 572 18.77 20.22 -1.93
N ILE A 573 18.99 21.52 -1.75
CA ILE A 573 18.33 22.55 -2.56
C ILE A 573 19.40 23.43 -3.21
N MET A 574 19.33 23.55 -4.54
CA MET A 574 20.19 24.40 -5.35
C MET A 574 19.35 25.45 -6.07
N VAL A 575 19.94 26.59 -6.43
CA VAL A 575 19.30 27.61 -7.27
C VAL A 575 19.87 27.53 -8.69
N ALA A 576 19.00 27.42 -9.68
CA ALA A 576 19.39 27.50 -11.08
C ALA A 576 19.59 28.97 -11.51
N LYS A 577 20.71 29.27 -12.16
CA LYS A 577 20.89 30.51 -12.91
C LYS A 577 20.23 30.36 -14.27
N VAL A 578 19.08 30.99 -14.45
CA VAL A 578 18.34 31.00 -15.71
C VAL A 578 18.45 32.36 -16.39
N ARG A 579 18.12 32.40 -17.68
CA ARG A 579 17.95 33.63 -18.45
C ARG A 579 16.82 34.47 -17.84
N GLU A 580 17.06 35.78 -17.72
CA GLU A 580 16.03 36.75 -17.37
C GLU A 580 15.25 37.14 -18.64
N TYR A 581 13.95 37.33 -18.49
CA TYR A 581 13.03 37.66 -19.57
C TYR A 581 12.27 38.94 -19.22
N GLU A 582 12.08 39.81 -20.20
CA GLU A 582 11.28 41.01 -20.03
C GLU A 582 9.79 40.67 -20.03
N LEU A 583 9.04 41.18 -19.03
CA LEU A 583 7.62 40.88 -18.88
C LEU A 583 6.80 41.26 -20.11
N ALA A 584 7.05 42.43 -20.70
CA ALA A 584 6.31 42.93 -21.85
C ALA A 584 6.44 42.00 -23.06
N GLU A 585 7.66 41.50 -23.33
CA GLU A 585 7.90 40.53 -24.40
C GLU A 585 7.17 39.21 -24.13
N VAL A 586 7.36 38.62 -22.94
CA VAL A 586 6.75 37.33 -22.59
C VAL A 586 5.22 37.41 -22.60
N GLN A 587 4.65 38.52 -22.12
CA GLN A 587 3.21 38.71 -22.10
C GLN A 587 2.63 38.75 -23.52
N LEU A 588 3.26 39.47 -24.44
CA LEU A 588 2.84 39.51 -25.85
C LEU A 588 2.91 38.12 -26.50
N LEU A 589 3.94 37.34 -26.18
CA LEU A 589 4.08 35.96 -26.65
C LEU A 589 2.97 35.05 -26.12
N ILE A 590 2.59 35.20 -24.86
CA ILE A 590 1.54 34.38 -24.26
C ILE A 590 0.15 34.80 -24.76
N GLU A 591 -0.08 36.09 -24.99
CA GLU A 591 -1.35 36.60 -25.52
C GLU A 591 -1.66 36.03 -26.91
N GLN A 592 -0.63 35.79 -27.74
CA GLN A 592 -0.80 35.12 -29.04
C GLN A 592 -1.37 33.70 -28.93
N PHE A 593 -1.27 33.03 -27.78
CA PHE A 593 -1.94 31.73 -27.61
C PHE A 593 -3.46 31.84 -27.68
N TYR A 594 -4.08 32.97 -27.30
CA TYR A 594 -5.54 33.10 -27.38
C TYR A 594 -6.03 32.92 -28.82
N GLU A 595 -5.41 33.61 -29.79
CA GLU A 595 -5.74 33.49 -31.21
C GLU A 595 -5.39 32.08 -31.75
N LEU A 596 -4.22 31.53 -31.38
CA LEU A 596 -3.80 30.21 -31.84
C LEU A 596 -4.72 29.10 -31.33
N LEU A 597 -5.24 29.20 -30.10
CA LEU A 597 -6.16 28.23 -29.52
C LEU A 597 -7.52 28.21 -30.23
N GLU A 598 -7.96 29.32 -30.84
CA GLU A 598 -9.18 29.36 -31.65
C GLU A 598 -9.03 28.57 -32.96
N THR A 599 -7.81 28.52 -33.52
CA THR A 599 -7.53 27.77 -34.76
C THR A 599 -7.58 26.26 -34.57
N ASN A 600 -7.40 25.76 -33.33
CA ASN A 600 -7.21 24.35 -32.99
C ASN A 600 -6.10 23.64 -33.82
N ASP A 601 -5.14 24.39 -34.37
CA ASP A 601 -4.02 23.83 -35.12
C ASP A 601 -2.84 23.52 -34.18
N ASN A 602 -2.72 22.25 -33.83
CA ASN A 602 -1.65 21.77 -32.95
C ASN A 602 -0.24 22.06 -33.50
N PHE A 603 -0.02 22.08 -34.82
CA PHE A 603 1.29 22.38 -35.37
C PHE A 603 1.66 23.85 -35.17
N LYS A 604 0.71 24.77 -35.35
CA LYS A 604 0.93 26.19 -35.08
C LYS A 604 1.17 26.46 -33.59
N ILE A 605 0.38 25.82 -32.72
CA ILE A 605 0.57 25.91 -31.27
C ILE A 605 1.98 25.44 -30.89
N VAL A 606 2.40 24.27 -31.35
CA VAL A 606 3.72 23.73 -31.01
C VAL A 606 4.86 24.52 -31.67
N ALA A 607 4.67 25.07 -32.87
CA ALA A 607 5.63 25.98 -33.49
C ALA A 607 5.83 27.24 -32.62
N HIS A 608 4.73 27.81 -32.13
CA HIS A 608 4.79 28.96 -31.22
C HIS A 608 5.46 28.62 -29.89
N MET A 609 5.17 27.45 -29.32
CA MET A 609 5.88 26.97 -28.11
C MET A 609 7.40 26.89 -28.32
N LYS A 610 7.85 26.45 -29.50
CA LYS A 610 9.28 26.38 -29.84
C LYS A 610 9.91 27.76 -30.02
N ALA A 611 9.15 28.75 -30.45
CA ALA A 611 9.65 30.13 -30.51
C ALA A 611 9.86 30.72 -29.11
N ILE A 612 8.95 30.44 -28.17
CA ILE A 612 9.10 30.87 -26.76
C ILE A 612 10.21 30.07 -26.04
N VAL A 613 10.36 28.78 -26.36
CA VAL A 613 11.34 27.88 -25.76
C VAL A 613 12.27 27.31 -26.83
N PRO A 614 13.33 28.03 -27.23
CA PRO A 614 14.23 27.60 -28.31
C PRO A 614 14.95 26.27 -28.03
N GLU A 615 15.10 25.89 -26.77
CA GLU A 615 15.64 24.58 -26.37
C GLU A 615 14.65 23.42 -26.52
N PHE A 616 13.39 23.66 -26.89
CA PHE A 616 12.37 22.62 -27.08
C PHE A 616 12.59 21.84 -28.38
N LYS A 617 13.19 20.65 -28.27
CA LYS A 617 13.42 19.73 -29.40
C LYS A 617 12.58 18.48 -29.26
N SER A 618 11.58 18.32 -30.13
CA SER A 618 10.66 17.19 -30.04
C SER A 618 11.42 15.87 -30.29
N MET A 619 11.04 14.79 -29.59
CA MET A 619 11.64 13.45 -29.79
C MET A 619 10.55 12.39 -29.92
N ASN A 620 10.72 11.44 -30.83
CA ASN A 620 9.76 10.39 -31.17
C ASN A 620 8.35 10.92 -31.48
N SER A 621 8.23 12.17 -31.94
CA SER A 621 6.94 12.90 -32.04
C SER A 621 6.75 13.50 -33.43
N ILE A 622 5.48 13.65 -33.85
CA ILE A 622 5.13 14.27 -35.14
C ILE A 622 5.64 15.72 -35.26
N TYR A 623 5.91 16.37 -34.13
CA TYR A 623 6.42 17.75 -34.10
C TYR A 623 7.93 17.86 -34.37
N GLU A 624 8.66 16.76 -34.53
CA GLU A 624 10.06 16.76 -34.97
C GLU A 624 10.27 17.49 -36.29
N GLN A 625 9.26 17.50 -37.16
CA GLN A 625 9.34 18.21 -38.43
C GLN A 625 9.50 19.73 -38.25
N LEU A 626 9.07 20.27 -37.10
CA LEU A 626 9.24 21.67 -36.78
C LEU A 626 10.69 21.98 -36.36
N ASP A 627 11.43 21.03 -35.79
CA ASP A 627 12.79 21.25 -35.30
C ASP A 627 13.79 21.62 -36.41
N LYS A 628 13.58 21.09 -37.62
CA LYS A 628 14.44 21.34 -38.79
C LYS A 628 14.34 22.78 -39.32
N ARG A 629 13.20 23.45 -39.14
CA ARG A 629 12.99 24.84 -39.57
C ARG A 629 13.79 25.84 -38.71
N PHE A 630 14.02 25.53 -37.43
CA PHE A 630 14.77 26.41 -36.52
C PHE A 630 16.30 26.31 -36.71
N VAL A 631 16.83 25.14 -37.10
CA VAL A 631 18.29 24.91 -37.24
C VAL A 631 18.89 25.59 -38.49
N SER A 632 18.12 25.81 -39.56
CA SER A 632 18.66 26.44 -40.78
C SER A 632 18.78 27.96 -40.67
N LYS A 633 17.99 28.62 -39.82
CA LYS A 633 17.98 30.10 -39.68
C LYS A 633 18.85 30.63 -38.54
N SER A 634 19.08 29.86 -37.46
CA SER A 634 19.96 30.30 -36.35
C SER A 634 21.44 30.47 -36.73
N LYS A 635 21.85 30.02 -37.92
CA LYS A 635 23.21 30.21 -38.47
C LYS A 635 23.37 31.50 -39.27
N LEU A 636 22.29 32.27 -39.52
CA LEU A 636 22.32 33.36 -40.49
C LEU A 636 22.01 34.76 -39.94
N VAL A 637 21.51 34.93 -38.71
CA VAL A 637 21.14 36.27 -38.23
C VAL A 637 21.49 36.43 -36.76
N GLY A 638 22.31 37.42 -36.46
CA GLY A 638 22.55 37.91 -35.10
C GLY A 638 21.47 38.92 -34.69
N GLU A 639 21.13 38.91 -33.40
CA GLU A 639 20.35 39.92 -32.67
C GLU A 639 19.23 40.61 -33.46
N GLN A 640 18.13 39.90 -33.69
CA GLN A 640 16.83 40.50 -34.03
C GLN A 640 15.80 40.24 -32.94
N SER A 641 14.80 41.13 -32.84
CA SER A 641 13.75 41.05 -31.83
C SER A 641 12.90 39.78 -32.04
N VAL A 642 12.59 39.09 -30.95
CA VAL A 642 11.81 37.84 -30.92
C VAL A 642 10.44 38.00 -31.61
N SER A 643 9.89 39.22 -31.66
CA SER A 643 8.59 39.49 -32.29
C SER A 643 8.59 39.42 -33.83
N GLU A 644 9.71 39.78 -34.48
CA GLU A 644 9.83 39.70 -35.95
C GLU A 644 10.10 38.28 -36.42
N GLU A 645 10.93 37.53 -35.68
CA GLU A 645 11.14 36.10 -35.92
C GLU A 645 9.83 35.32 -35.83
N ILE A 646 8.96 35.63 -34.88
CA ILE A 646 7.68 34.93 -34.70
C ILE A 646 6.67 35.21 -35.81
N LYS A 647 6.57 36.47 -36.26
CA LYS A 647 5.68 36.84 -37.37
C LYS A 647 6.07 36.15 -38.68
N GLU A 648 7.36 35.97 -38.93
CA GLU A 648 7.87 35.31 -40.14
C GLU A 648 7.85 33.77 -40.04
N MET A 649 7.70 33.21 -38.83
CA MET A 649 7.63 31.76 -38.59
C MET A 649 6.21 31.20 -38.58
N LEU A 650 5.22 32.05 -38.30
CA LEU A 650 3.79 31.72 -38.33
C LEU A 650 3.16 31.86 -39.74
N SER A 651 3.85 32.55 -40.67
CA SER A 651 3.55 32.58 -42.11
C SER A 651 4.11 31.36 -42.84
#